data_AF-A0A9W8KFZ3-F1
#
_entry.id   AF-A0A9W8KFZ3-F1
#
_cell.length_a   1.000
_cell.length_b   1.000
_cell.length_c   1.000
_cell.angle_alpha   90.00
_cell.angle_beta   90.00
_cell.angle_gamma   90.00
#
_symmetry.space_group_name_H-M   'P 1'
#
loop_
_entity.id
_entity.type
_entity.pdbx_description
1 polymer ?
#
loop_
_entity_poly.entity_id
_entity_poly.type
_entity_poly.pdbx_seq_one_letter_code
_entity_poly.pdbx_strand_id
1 'polypeptide(L)'
;MTSIDDWDKRFPVSEGLRPGLALLQDMCASFNSQLVAQTPAITAENSDTAATVTNGAVDKPTLGGKLNPQLQFLRGSPQLSARRNASLRNLTVLARAASPRLRPAAAGTAELGALGALNGSDAEPPLTAGGVMGAMETPAQFLEWYGRVEEAEAAGQDAEALAFASQLRERVAQCSQMLGCLDEISSLLSEMEADYQRVCQQTAGVESACASLGAQRDRLGRVASEIGEQLAVYNWLAPITRLLHAPGDRVCEDPEFLPSLDRAEEAIRFIESRVEESKDGELYLMRFAQCRMRALSLIKMHALRAFKALGGFDARGSAVYVHYRAAAVGLGPLLRALQQRATQATERQVLGDVQSAYFATRRAWLRPHVQARLRDIAAEHEAEREAPVLERRVGALRDWCAFVMAVCADESRLYRDFFHGGSEGESGLLRPFLDSVMTLFHEQARPLIIHESDVAVLAGLSLTLLTYNRLPPSAGEGDGTEEEEEEEEEEEEEEEEEEEEEEEEEEEEEEEEEEEEEEEEEEEEYAEDVDGLDAFYAVVGHVLQDTQHRLAYKAQSFIRTHIGSYRIAPPDTEAMAKWVQACLRLRIASPAQLSALLGAPEDLLPEDAECLQWIYPPVESCRWLIAQIDGCLDYEVQTGLADEARTACKQNLLSTGARFVRDSSIKSENPITDAESELMAHLFATHNLAVTEHSPP
;
A
#
# COMPACT_ATOMS: atom_id res chain seq x y z
N MET A 1 15.18 -31.76 40.07
CA MET A 1 14.96 -32.13 41.48
C MET A 1 15.97 -33.19 41.88
N THR A 2 17.13 -32.74 42.36
CA THR A 2 18.11 -33.52 43.13
C THR A 2 18.13 -32.89 44.51
N SER A 3 18.08 -33.72 45.56
CA SER A 3 17.89 -33.31 46.96
C SER A 3 18.80 -32.13 47.37
N ILE A 4 18.21 -31.17 48.07
CA ILE A 4 18.87 -29.95 48.58
C ILE A 4 19.89 -30.25 49.70
N ASP A 5 19.93 -31.50 50.19
CA ASP A 5 20.75 -31.93 51.34
C ASP A 5 22.21 -32.27 50.99
N ASP A 6 22.63 -32.16 49.73
CA ASP A 6 23.99 -32.55 49.29
C ASP A 6 24.94 -31.36 49.04
N TRP A 7 24.48 -30.12 49.29
CA TRP A 7 25.26 -28.90 49.07
C TRP A 7 26.39 -28.71 50.10
N ASP A 8 26.12 -28.97 51.39
CA ASP A 8 27.10 -28.80 52.47
C ASP A 8 28.25 -29.82 52.44
N LYS A 9 28.07 -30.95 51.76
CA LYS A 9 29.12 -31.96 51.55
C LYS A 9 30.04 -31.64 50.37
N ARG A 10 29.56 -30.88 49.38
CA ARG A 10 30.34 -30.52 48.19
C ARG A 10 31.16 -29.25 48.36
N PHE A 11 30.75 -28.35 49.26
CA PHE A 11 31.44 -27.08 49.51
C PHE A 11 31.56 -26.81 51.03
N PRO A 12 32.59 -27.34 51.71
CA PRO A 12 32.76 -27.11 53.14
C PRO A 12 33.07 -25.63 53.41
N VAL A 13 32.09 -24.92 53.96
CA VAL A 13 32.22 -23.53 54.41
C VAL A 13 33.00 -23.52 55.74
N SER A 14 34.02 -22.66 55.85
CA SER A 14 34.78 -22.52 57.09
C SER A 14 33.86 -22.06 58.25
N GLU A 15 34.06 -22.59 59.46
CA GLU A 15 33.15 -22.31 60.59
C GLU A 15 33.03 -20.82 60.94
N GLY A 16 34.05 -20.01 60.59
CA GLY A 16 34.02 -18.55 60.77
C GLY A 16 33.06 -17.80 59.84
N LEU A 17 32.64 -18.39 58.72
CA LEU A 17 31.73 -17.75 57.74
C LEU A 17 30.25 -18.12 57.94
N ARG A 18 29.96 -19.14 58.76
CA ARG A 18 28.58 -19.57 59.07
C ARG A 18 27.69 -18.49 59.71
N PRO A 19 28.19 -17.65 60.64
CA PRO A 19 27.37 -16.58 61.22
C PRO A 19 26.97 -15.52 60.19
N GLY A 20 27.85 -15.19 59.23
CA GLY A 20 27.56 -14.23 58.16
C GLY A 20 26.58 -14.75 57.12
N LEU A 21 26.64 -16.05 56.79
CA LEU A 21 25.68 -16.72 55.91
C LEU A 21 24.29 -16.85 56.54
N ALA A 22 24.21 -17.12 57.84
CA ALA A 22 22.94 -17.11 58.57
C ALA A 22 22.31 -15.71 58.60
N LEU A 23 23.13 -14.67 58.76
CA LEU A 23 22.67 -13.28 58.75
C LEU A 23 22.16 -12.83 57.38
N LEU A 24 22.80 -13.31 56.29
CA LEU A 24 22.33 -13.10 54.91
C LEU A 24 21.04 -13.87 54.60
N GLN A 25 20.90 -15.10 55.11
CA GLN A 25 19.66 -15.87 54.98
C GLN A 25 18.49 -15.21 55.73
N ASP A 26 18.72 -14.71 56.96
CA ASP A 26 17.71 -13.96 57.72
C ASP A 26 17.35 -12.64 57.04
N MET A 27 18.33 -11.94 56.46
CA MET A 27 18.08 -10.72 55.68
C MET A 27 17.23 -11.00 54.43
N CYS A 28 17.53 -12.06 53.68
CA CYS A 28 16.76 -12.46 52.50
C CYS A 28 15.35 -12.95 52.87
N ALA A 29 15.19 -13.65 54.00
CA ALA A 29 13.89 -14.06 54.51
C ALA A 29 13.03 -12.85 54.94
N SER A 30 13.67 -11.82 55.52
CA SER A 30 13.01 -10.57 55.89
C SER A 30 12.61 -9.68 54.70
N PHE A 31 13.27 -9.85 53.55
CA PHE A 31 12.97 -9.10 52.33
C PHE A 31 11.66 -9.56 51.68
N ASN A 32 11.39 -10.87 51.69
CA ASN A 32 10.13 -11.44 51.20
C ASN A 32 8.93 -11.07 52.08
N SER A 33 9.11 -10.90 53.39
CA SER A 33 8.01 -10.50 54.29
C SER A 33 7.64 -9.02 54.20
N GLN A 34 8.57 -8.16 53.76
CA GLN A 34 8.31 -6.73 53.53
C GLN A 34 7.61 -6.45 52.20
N LEU A 35 7.81 -7.28 51.17
CA LEU A 35 7.12 -7.19 49.87
C LEU A 35 5.64 -7.59 49.94
N VAL A 36 5.28 -8.49 50.85
CA VAL A 36 3.90 -9.00 51.03
C VAL A 36 3.03 -8.04 51.86
N ALA A 37 3.62 -7.10 52.61
CA ALA A 37 2.89 -6.18 53.48
C ALA A 37 2.46 -4.86 52.82
N GLN A 38 2.79 -4.60 51.53
CA GLN A 38 2.53 -3.32 50.86
C GLN A 38 1.60 -3.40 49.63
N THR A 39 0.96 -4.53 49.35
CA THR A 39 -0.07 -4.63 48.30
C THR A 39 -1.47 -4.50 48.90
N PRO A 40 -2.30 -3.53 48.45
CA PRO A 40 -3.70 -3.47 48.87
C PRO A 40 -4.48 -4.67 48.30
N ALA A 41 -5.27 -5.31 49.15
CA ALA A 41 -6.12 -6.43 48.79
C ALA A 41 -7.20 -6.00 47.80
N ILE A 42 -7.24 -6.64 46.63
CA ILE A 42 -8.41 -6.66 45.75
C ILE A 42 -8.76 -8.13 45.50
N THR A 43 -9.85 -8.56 46.13
CA THR A 43 -10.51 -9.85 45.95
C THR A 43 -11.20 -9.91 44.60
N ALA A 44 -10.99 -10.99 43.85
CA ALA A 44 -11.78 -11.34 42.68
C ALA A 44 -12.49 -12.66 42.93
N GLU A 45 -13.82 -12.69 42.83
CA GLU A 45 -14.55 -13.85 42.35
C GLU A 45 -15.63 -13.41 41.35
N ASN A 46 -15.41 -13.85 40.11
CA ASN A 46 -16.33 -14.37 39.10
C ASN A 46 -17.51 -13.55 38.52
N SER A 47 -17.40 -13.47 37.20
CA SER A 47 -18.36 -13.86 36.15
C SER A 47 -19.25 -12.81 35.51
N ASP A 48 -18.98 -12.68 34.21
CA ASP A 48 -19.90 -12.66 33.07
C ASP A 48 -20.70 -11.40 32.67
N THR A 49 -20.63 -11.20 31.35
CA THR A 49 -21.61 -10.63 30.41
C THR A 49 -21.51 -9.16 29.96
N ALA A 50 -21.24 -9.06 28.65
CA ALA A 50 -22.02 -8.35 27.63
C ALA A 50 -22.09 -6.82 27.60
N ALA A 51 -21.49 -6.29 26.54
CA ALA A 51 -22.04 -5.35 25.55
C ALA A 51 -22.65 -4.00 25.99
N THR A 52 -22.26 -3.00 25.19
CA THR A 52 -23.04 -1.89 24.61
C THR A 52 -22.54 -0.46 24.96
N VAL A 53 -21.70 0.06 24.06
CA VAL A 53 -21.81 1.35 23.32
C VAL A 53 -22.59 2.50 23.98
N THR A 54 -21.94 3.66 24.19
CA THR A 54 -22.17 4.94 23.46
C THR A 54 -21.52 6.16 24.14
N ASN A 55 -20.78 6.93 23.31
CA ASN A 55 -20.63 8.41 23.23
C ASN A 55 -20.11 9.20 24.46
N GLY A 56 -19.24 10.20 24.34
CA GLY A 56 -18.65 10.94 23.22
C GLY A 56 -17.97 12.24 23.76
N ALA A 57 -17.30 12.99 22.88
CA ALA A 57 -16.62 14.30 23.04
C ALA A 57 -15.19 14.26 23.62
N VAL A 58 -14.12 14.35 22.80
CA VAL A 58 -13.52 15.53 22.11
C VAL A 58 -12.84 16.50 23.08
N ASP A 59 -11.49 16.50 23.06
CA ASP A 59 -10.64 17.70 22.96
C ASP A 59 -9.14 17.32 22.83
N LYS A 60 -8.49 17.82 21.77
CA LYS A 60 -7.03 18.00 21.60
C LYS A 60 -6.56 19.13 22.57
N PRO A 61 -5.25 19.44 22.82
CA PRO A 61 -4.00 19.00 22.17
C PRO A 61 -2.76 18.82 23.12
N THR A 62 -1.60 18.62 22.48
CA THR A 62 -0.21 19.03 22.85
C THR A 62 0.70 18.15 23.73
N LEU A 63 1.87 17.90 23.14
CA LEU A 63 3.10 17.32 23.68
C LEU A 63 3.58 18.02 24.96
N GLY A 64 3.96 17.22 25.95
CA GLY A 64 4.73 17.65 27.11
C GLY A 64 5.21 16.43 27.88
N GLY A 65 6.43 15.99 27.61
CA GLY A 65 7.04 14.80 28.21
C GLY A 65 6.99 14.81 29.74
N LYS A 66 6.43 13.74 30.32
CA LYS A 66 6.58 13.41 31.74
C LYS A 66 7.12 11.99 31.86
N LEU A 67 8.43 11.95 32.08
CA LEU A 67 9.15 10.76 32.53
C LEU A 67 8.56 10.23 33.84
N ASN A 68 8.49 8.90 33.86
CA ASN A 68 8.03 8.01 34.91
C ASN A 68 8.69 8.33 36.29
N PRO A 69 7.93 8.46 37.39
CA PRO A 69 8.44 8.93 38.70
C PRO A 69 9.25 7.90 39.51
N GLN A 70 9.85 6.88 38.87
CA GLN A 70 10.67 5.87 39.54
C GLN A 70 12.19 6.15 39.53
N LEU A 71 12.63 7.29 38.98
CA LEU A 71 14.04 7.69 38.94
C LEU A 71 14.39 8.88 39.87
N GLN A 72 13.83 8.90 41.09
CA GLN A 72 14.20 9.89 42.12
C GLN A 72 14.67 9.31 43.46
N PHE A 73 14.75 7.98 43.62
CA PHE A 73 15.12 7.37 44.91
C PHE A 73 16.62 7.11 45.15
N LEU A 74 17.51 7.54 44.25
CA LEU A 74 18.97 7.36 44.39
C LEU A 74 19.75 8.67 44.66
N ARG A 75 19.10 9.71 45.17
CA ARG A 75 19.79 10.88 45.74
C ARG A 75 19.29 11.20 47.14
N GLY A 76 20.17 10.99 48.12
CA GLY A 76 20.07 11.61 49.44
C GLY A 76 19.24 10.87 50.48
N SER A 77 19.67 9.67 50.90
CA SER A 77 19.15 9.06 52.14
C SER A 77 20.04 9.42 53.35
N PRO A 78 19.52 10.16 54.37
CA PRO A 78 20.27 10.62 55.54
C PRO A 78 20.65 9.51 56.55
N GLN A 79 20.27 8.26 56.27
CA GLN A 79 20.53 7.08 57.10
C GLN A 79 22.00 6.60 57.04
N LEU A 80 22.72 6.89 55.95
CA LEU A 80 24.14 6.55 55.82
C LEU A 80 25.08 7.53 56.56
N SER A 81 24.67 8.80 56.73
CA SER A 81 25.43 9.76 57.55
C SER A 81 25.25 9.49 59.05
N ALA A 82 24.09 8.97 59.47
CA ALA A 82 23.83 8.58 60.85
C ALA A 82 24.67 7.38 61.30
N ARG A 83 24.87 6.37 60.44
CA ARG A 83 25.74 5.21 60.73
C ARG A 83 27.23 5.58 60.77
N ARG A 84 27.67 6.49 59.89
CA ARG A 84 29.05 6.99 59.88
C ARG A 84 29.38 7.78 61.16
N ASN A 85 28.41 8.52 61.71
CA ASN A 85 28.56 9.24 62.99
C ASN A 85 28.44 8.34 64.24
N ALA A 86 27.73 7.21 64.16
CA ALA A 86 27.67 6.22 65.25
C ALA A 86 29.01 5.50 65.45
N SER A 87 29.72 5.20 64.36
CA SER A 87 31.05 4.56 64.41
C SER A 87 32.12 5.47 65.05
N LEU A 88 32.05 6.79 64.81
CA LEU A 88 32.97 7.77 65.40
C LEU A 88 32.72 8.00 66.90
N ARG A 89 31.45 7.91 67.36
CA ARG A 89 31.09 7.98 68.79
C ARG A 89 31.61 6.77 69.58
N ASN A 90 31.60 5.58 68.99
CA ASN A 90 32.12 4.38 69.65
C ASN A 90 33.65 4.42 69.81
N LEU A 91 34.37 5.03 68.87
CA LEU A 91 35.81 5.29 68.99
C LEU A 91 36.15 6.32 70.09
N THR A 92 35.30 7.32 70.31
CA THR A 92 35.51 8.32 71.39
C THR A 92 35.21 7.76 72.79
N VAL A 93 34.34 6.75 72.91
CA VAL A 93 34.01 6.08 74.17
C VAL A 93 35.12 5.09 74.56
N LEU A 94 35.75 4.41 73.60
CA LEU A 94 36.90 3.52 73.86
C LEU A 94 38.18 4.30 74.22
N ALA A 95 38.41 5.49 73.62
CA ALA A 95 39.56 6.34 73.96
C ALA A 95 39.46 7.04 75.34
N ARG A 96 38.26 7.09 75.95
CA ARG A 96 38.04 7.70 77.29
C ARG A 96 38.19 6.71 78.45
N ALA A 97 38.17 5.40 78.17
CA ALA A 97 38.14 4.34 79.18
C ALA A 97 39.52 3.84 79.64
N ALA A 98 40.62 4.31 79.04
CA ALA A 98 41.98 3.84 79.35
C ALA A 98 42.96 4.97 79.71
N SER A 99 42.56 5.87 80.61
CA SER A 99 43.47 6.87 81.21
C SER A 99 43.33 6.90 82.73
N PRO A 100 44.27 6.31 83.50
CA PRO A 100 44.45 6.70 84.88
C PRO A 100 45.21 8.04 84.92
N ARG A 101 44.45 9.13 85.07
CA ARG A 101 45.00 10.42 85.51
C ARG A 101 45.53 10.29 86.94
N LEU A 102 46.83 10.43 87.15
CA LEU A 102 47.37 10.79 88.47
C LEU A 102 48.20 12.07 88.37
N ARG A 103 47.84 12.99 89.27
CA ARG A 103 48.20 14.40 89.40
C ARG A 103 49.66 14.60 89.85
N PRO A 104 50.21 15.82 89.64
CA PRO A 104 51.58 16.17 90.01
C PRO A 104 51.74 16.36 91.52
N ALA A 105 52.95 16.06 92.00
CA ALA A 105 53.38 16.16 93.39
C ALA A 105 53.51 17.61 93.85
N ALA A 106 52.98 17.91 95.05
CA ALA A 106 53.53 18.90 95.99
C ALA A 106 52.78 18.84 97.33
N ALA A 107 53.51 18.37 98.36
CA ALA A 107 53.47 18.77 99.77
C ALA A 107 52.15 19.27 100.40
N GLY A 108 51.56 18.42 101.23
CA GLY A 108 51.07 18.80 102.57
C GLY A 108 51.77 17.87 103.57
N THR A 109 52.80 18.31 104.30
CA THR A 109 52.73 19.07 105.57
C THR A 109 52.03 18.30 106.70
N ALA A 110 52.74 17.33 107.27
CA ALA A 110 52.70 16.93 108.68
C ALA A 110 54.09 16.37 109.07
N GLU A 111 54.97 17.31 109.44
CA GLU A 111 56.19 17.23 110.29
C GLU A 111 57.31 16.20 109.99
N LEU A 112 58.61 16.54 110.01
CA LEU A 112 59.29 17.63 110.72
C LEU A 112 60.37 18.32 109.87
N GLY A 113 60.16 19.62 109.68
CA GLY A 113 61.22 20.62 109.86
C GLY A 113 60.83 21.46 111.07
N ALA A 114 61.31 21.09 112.25
CA ALA A 114 61.26 21.91 113.47
C ALA A 114 62.37 21.50 114.45
N LEU A 115 63.29 22.45 114.67
CA LEU A 115 63.92 22.81 115.96
C LEU A 115 64.88 21.76 116.59
N GLY A 116 66.17 22.05 116.82
CA GLY A 116 66.79 23.37 116.93
C GLY A 116 66.28 24.14 118.15
N ALA A 117 66.71 23.73 119.35
CA ALA A 117 66.72 24.50 120.60
C ALA A 117 65.39 24.79 121.33
N LEU A 118 64.95 23.84 122.15
CA LEU A 118 64.70 24.09 123.57
C LEU A 118 65.51 23.04 124.34
N ASN A 119 66.47 23.43 125.15
CA ASN A 119 66.23 23.62 126.57
C ASN A 119 65.41 22.47 127.16
N GLY A 120 66.10 21.60 127.89
CA GLY A 120 65.75 21.20 129.24
C GLY A 120 64.39 20.54 129.46
N SER A 121 64.46 19.37 130.10
CA SER A 121 63.38 18.71 130.84
C SER A 121 62.34 18.02 129.95
N ASP A 122 61.93 16.78 130.13
CA ASP A 122 62.25 15.73 131.11
C ASP A 122 61.73 14.43 130.46
N ALA A 123 62.61 13.57 129.94
CA ALA A 123 62.40 12.11 129.80
C ALA A 123 63.61 11.42 129.12
N GLU A 124 64.79 11.46 129.76
CA GLU A 124 65.54 10.21 129.95
C GLU A 124 64.79 9.36 131.01
N PRO A 125 65.01 8.03 131.20
CA PRO A 125 66.09 7.14 130.73
C PRO A 125 65.60 5.76 130.19
N PRO A 126 66.45 4.74 129.93
CA PRO A 126 67.92 4.64 130.09
C PRO A 126 68.67 4.40 128.76
N LEU A 127 69.86 4.94 128.49
CA LEU A 127 71.13 4.84 129.23
C LEU A 127 71.54 3.41 129.65
N THR A 128 71.92 2.56 128.68
CA THR A 128 72.91 1.45 128.81
C THR A 128 73.33 1.07 127.38
N ALA A 129 74.56 1.21 126.88
CA ALA A 129 75.86 0.99 127.49
C ALA A 129 76.86 2.12 127.12
N GLY A 130 76.67 3.28 127.72
CA GLY A 130 77.79 3.93 128.37
C GLY A 130 78.10 3.12 129.64
N GLY A 131 79.11 2.27 129.55
CA GLY A 131 79.73 1.61 130.70
C GLY A 131 81.20 1.98 130.71
N VAL A 132 81.48 3.20 131.19
CA VAL A 132 82.79 3.52 131.77
C VAL A 132 83.15 2.41 132.75
N MET A 133 84.27 1.74 132.53
CA MET A 133 85.18 1.34 133.61
C MET A 133 86.58 1.26 133.01
N GLY A 134 87.35 2.34 133.20
CA GLY A 134 88.82 2.30 133.17
C GLY A 134 89.47 2.52 131.80
N ALA A 135 90.05 3.71 131.66
CA ALA A 135 91.08 4.16 130.71
C ALA A 135 91.24 3.42 129.36
N MET A 136 90.83 4.06 128.26
CA MET A 136 91.33 3.74 126.91
C MET A 136 92.81 4.14 126.83
N GLU A 137 93.69 3.21 127.16
CA GLU A 137 95.15 3.46 127.16
C GLU A 137 95.76 3.34 125.76
N THR A 138 94.98 2.99 124.73
CA THR A 138 95.53 2.64 123.41
C THR A 138 94.83 3.29 122.21
N PRO A 139 95.59 3.83 121.23
CA PRO A 139 95.06 4.48 120.02
C PRO A 139 94.22 3.57 119.11
N ALA A 140 94.28 2.25 119.27
CA ALA A 140 93.51 1.30 118.46
C ALA A 140 91.99 1.49 118.61
N GLN A 141 91.53 1.87 119.80
CA GLN A 141 90.11 2.01 120.09
C GLN A 141 89.48 3.27 119.45
N PHE A 142 90.27 4.28 119.10
CA PHE A 142 89.80 5.50 118.42
C PHE A 142 89.55 5.29 116.92
N LEU A 143 90.45 4.57 116.24
CA LEU A 143 90.33 4.31 114.80
C LEU A 143 89.14 3.42 114.46
N GLU A 144 88.81 2.47 115.33
CA GLU A 144 87.64 1.60 115.15
C GLU A 144 86.33 2.40 115.24
N TRP A 145 86.26 3.42 116.10
CA TRP A 145 85.09 4.28 116.20
C TRP A 145 84.97 5.23 114.99
N TYR A 146 86.08 5.84 114.56
CA TYR A 146 86.09 6.77 113.42
C TYR A 146 85.68 6.09 112.10
N GLY A 147 86.15 4.87 111.85
CA GLY A 147 85.76 4.08 110.67
C GLY A 147 84.26 3.81 110.61
N ARG A 148 83.59 3.55 111.75
CA ARG A 148 82.13 3.34 111.78
C ARG A 148 81.34 4.60 111.42
N VAL A 149 81.87 5.79 111.69
CA VAL A 149 81.20 7.06 111.36
C VAL A 149 81.34 7.37 109.86
N GLU A 150 82.53 7.20 109.27
CA GLU A 150 82.73 7.38 107.83
C GLU A 150 81.90 6.38 107.00
N GLU A 151 81.81 5.11 107.44
CA GLU A 151 80.97 4.10 106.79
C GLU A 151 79.47 4.46 106.81
N ALA A 152 79.00 5.12 107.88
CA ALA A 152 77.60 5.52 108.01
C ALA A 152 77.21 6.71 107.10
N GLU A 153 78.12 7.67 106.88
CA GLU A 153 77.86 8.84 106.01
C GLU A 153 77.90 8.46 104.51
N ALA A 154 78.86 7.62 104.11
CA ALA A 154 78.96 7.11 102.74
C ALA A 154 77.72 6.29 102.34
N ALA A 155 77.21 5.44 103.26
CA ALA A 155 76.01 4.65 103.02
C ALA A 155 74.74 5.51 102.82
N GLY A 156 74.68 6.71 103.41
CA GLY A 156 73.54 7.63 103.27
C GLY A 156 73.46 8.30 101.91
N GLN A 157 74.59 8.79 101.38
CA GLN A 157 74.63 9.46 100.06
C GLN A 157 74.43 8.48 98.90
N ASP A 158 74.98 7.27 99.03
CA ASP A 158 74.76 6.20 98.06
C ASP A 158 73.28 5.79 98.00
N ALA A 159 72.56 5.82 99.12
CA ALA A 159 71.14 5.46 99.17
C ALA A 159 70.24 6.45 98.39
N GLU A 160 70.49 7.76 98.46
CA GLU A 160 69.70 8.76 97.74
C GLU A 160 69.94 8.72 96.21
N ALA A 161 71.20 8.55 95.80
CA ALA A 161 71.56 8.39 94.38
C ALA A 161 70.96 7.11 93.78
N LEU A 162 70.97 6.01 94.54
CA LEU A 162 70.34 4.75 94.14
C LEU A 162 68.81 4.86 94.05
N ALA A 163 68.17 5.64 94.93
CA ALA A 163 66.73 5.89 94.89
C ALA A 163 66.32 6.75 93.67
N PHE A 164 67.10 7.76 93.30
CA PHE A 164 66.82 8.55 92.09
C PHE A 164 67.07 7.73 90.80
N ALA A 165 68.13 6.92 90.78
CA ALA A 165 68.40 6.00 89.67
C ALA A 165 67.31 4.94 89.50
N SER A 166 66.70 4.45 90.59
CA SER A 166 65.58 3.51 90.52
C SER A 166 64.31 4.16 89.95
N GLN A 167 64.00 5.40 90.32
CA GLN A 167 62.87 6.15 89.75
C GLN A 167 63.05 6.44 88.25
N LEU A 168 64.26 6.82 87.81
CA LEU A 168 64.55 7.01 86.39
C LEU A 168 64.42 5.71 85.59
N ARG A 169 64.89 4.58 86.14
CA ARG A 169 64.70 3.26 85.52
C ARG A 169 63.22 2.89 85.41
N GLU A 170 62.42 3.20 86.42
CA GLU A 170 60.98 2.97 86.38
C GLU A 170 60.27 3.83 85.33
N ARG A 171 60.65 5.11 85.18
CA ARG A 171 60.10 6.00 84.15
C ARG A 171 60.51 5.59 82.74
N VAL A 172 61.77 5.17 82.56
CA VAL A 172 62.22 4.59 81.28
C VAL A 172 61.43 3.32 80.97
N ALA A 173 61.19 2.45 81.96
CA ALA A 173 60.36 1.26 81.79
C ALA A 173 58.91 1.58 81.38
N GLN A 174 58.30 2.60 82.00
CA GLN A 174 56.96 3.08 81.64
C GLN A 174 56.91 3.65 80.21
N CYS A 175 57.89 4.47 79.83
CA CYS A 175 57.98 4.99 78.46
C CYS A 175 58.21 3.87 77.43
N SER A 176 59.04 2.87 77.74
CA SER A 176 59.22 1.71 76.85
C SER A 176 57.94 0.87 76.73
N GLN A 177 57.17 0.74 77.81
CA GLN A 177 55.88 0.06 77.78
C GLN A 177 54.86 0.82 76.91
N MET A 178 54.81 2.16 77.03
CA MET A 178 53.92 2.99 76.23
C MET A 178 54.30 3.00 74.74
N LEU A 179 55.60 3.00 74.43
CA LEU A 179 56.09 2.82 73.06
C LEU A 179 55.69 1.43 72.52
N GLY A 180 55.84 0.37 73.32
CA GLY A 180 55.35 -0.96 72.97
C GLY A 180 53.85 -0.98 72.65
N CYS A 181 53.02 -0.32 73.46
CA CYS A 181 51.59 -0.19 73.17
C CYS A 181 51.29 0.63 71.91
N LEU A 182 52.06 1.68 71.61
CA LEU A 182 51.90 2.46 70.38
C LEU A 182 52.32 1.66 69.14
N ASP A 183 53.36 0.84 69.25
CA ASP A 183 53.79 -0.08 68.21
C ASP A 183 52.71 -1.15 67.96
N GLU A 184 52.11 -1.71 69.02
CA GLU A 184 50.96 -2.64 68.93
C GLU A 184 49.73 -1.99 68.26
N ILE A 185 49.38 -0.76 68.66
CA ILE A 185 48.25 -0.04 68.04
C ILE A 185 48.55 0.27 66.57
N SER A 186 49.78 0.67 66.25
CA SER A 186 50.19 0.96 64.87
C SER A 186 50.18 -0.31 64.02
N SER A 187 50.58 -1.46 64.56
CA SER A 187 50.48 -2.74 63.86
C SER A 187 49.03 -3.14 63.63
N LEU A 188 48.15 -2.98 64.62
CA LEU A 188 46.71 -3.24 64.50
C LEU A 188 46.04 -2.35 63.45
N LEU A 189 46.40 -1.07 63.39
CA LEU A 189 45.86 -0.14 62.38
C LEU A 189 46.36 -0.49 60.97
N SER A 190 47.63 -0.88 60.83
CA SER A 190 48.19 -1.35 59.57
C SER A 190 47.52 -2.64 59.10
N GLU A 191 47.26 -3.57 60.03
CA GLU A 191 46.52 -4.81 59.75
C GLU A 191 45.08 -4.51 59.33
N MET A 192 44.38 -3.61 60.04
CA MET A 192 43.03 -3.18 59.70
C MET A 192 42.97 -2.47 58.34
N GLU A 193 43.96 -1.65 58.00
CA GLU A 193 44.06 -1.00 56.69
C GLU A 193 44.29 -2.03 55.58
N ALA A 194 45.18 -3.00 55.80
CA ALA A 194 45.42 -4.10 54.86
C ALA A 194 44.15 -4.94 54.65
N ASP A 195 43.42 -5.24 55.72
CA ASP A 195 42.14 -5.97 55.65
C ASP A 195 41.06 -5.15 54.95
N TYR A 196 40.97 -3.84 55.21
CA TYR A 196 40.03 -2.96 54.49
C TYR A 196 40.36 -2.89 52.99
N GLN A 197 41.62 -2.75 52.62
CA GLN A 197 42.05 -2.76 51.22
C GLN A 197 41.75 -4.12 50.57
N ARG A 198 41.98 -5.22 51.27
CA ARG A 198 41.61 -6.57 50.82
C ARG A 198 40.11 -6.68 50.56
N VAL A 199 39.27 -6.21 51.48
CA VAL A 199 37.80 -6.22 51.31
C VAL A 199 37.37 -5.34 50.15
N CYS A 200 37.94 -4.15 49.99
CA CYS A 200 37.66 -3.27 48.84
C CYS A 200 38.02 -3.93 47.51
N GLN A 201 39.20 -4.55 47.42
CA GLN A 201 39.63 -5.26 46.21
C GLN A 201 38.71 -6.46 45.92
N GLN A 202 38.32 -7.22 46.95
CA GLN A 202 37.38 -8.33 46.80
C GLN A 202 35.99 -7.86 46.37
N THR A 203 35.49 -6.76 46.94
CA THR A 203 34.17 -6.21 46.62
C THR A 203 34.13 -5.64 45.21
N ALA A 204 35.16 -4.91 44.77
CA ALA A 204 35.30 -4.46 43.39
C ALA A 204 35.42 -5.64 42.41
N GLY A 205 36.10 -6.72 42.80
CA GLY A 205 36.15 -7.97 42.04
C GLY A 205 34.76 -8.61 41.89
N VAL A 206 33.95 -8.63 42.96
CA VAL A 206 32.57 -9.12 42.94
C VAL A 206 31.67 -8.23 42.10
N GLU A 207 31.78 -6.90 42.22
CA GLU A 207 31.01 -5.95 41.41
C GLU A 207 31.29 -6.12 39.91
N SER A 208 32.56 -6.24 39.53
CA SER A 208 32.96 -6.51 38.14
C SER A 208 32.45 -7.86 37.64
N ALA A 209 32.54 -8.91 38.48
CA ALA A 209 32.00 -10.23 38.15
C ALA A 209 30.47 -10.20 37.96
N CYS A 210 29.75 -9.48 38.82
CA CYS A 210 28.29 -9.29 38.72
C CYS A 210 27.91 -8.50 37.46
N ALA A 211 28.66 -7.44 37.11
CA ALA A 211 28.43 -6.68 35.88
C ALA A 211 28.64 -7.54 34.63
N SER A 212 29.71 -8.35 34.62
CA SER A 212 29.98 -9.32 33.53
C SER A 212 28.87 -10.36 33.41
N LEU A 213 28.41 -10.92 34.52
CA LEU A 213 27.27 -11.86 34.54
C LEU A 213 25.97 -11.22 34.07
N GLY A 214 25.72 -9.96 34.42
CA GLY A 214 24.58 -9.18 33.91
C GLY A 214 24.62 -9.03 32.39
N ALA A 215 25.77 -8.60 31.85
CA ALA A 215 25.97 -8.50 30.41
C ALA A 215 25.81 -9.85 29.68
N GLN A 216 26.29 -10.94 30.29
CA GLN A 216 26.14 -12.28 29.74
C GLN A 216 24.67 -12.74 29.76
N ARG A 217 23.93 -12.48 30.84
CA ARG A 217 22.49 -12.75 30.92
C ARG A 217 21.72 -12.02 29.83
N ASP A 218 21.99 -10.72 29.65
CA ASP A 218 21.27 -9.91 28.67
C ASP A 218 21.62 -10.33 27.23
N ARG A 219 22.86 -10.77 26.99
CA ARG A 219 23.26 -11.40 25.72
C ARG A 219 22.53 -12.72 25.48
N LEU A 220 22.50 -13.61 26.48
CA LEU A 220 21.78 -14.87 26.40
C LEU A 220 20.28 -14.66 26.18
N GLY A 221 19.70 -13.64 26.80
CA GLY A 221 18.30 -13.24 26.59
C GLY A 221 18.03 -12.83 25.14
N ARG A 222 18.91 -12.01 24.54
CA ARG A 222 18.80 -11.61 23.12
C ARG A 222 18.88 -12.82 22.19
N VAL A 223 19.88 -13.67 22.37
CA VAL A 223 20.06 -14.89 21.55
C VAL A 223 18.86 -15.84 21.72
N ALA A 224 18.31 -15.97 22.93
CA ALA A 224 17.12 -16.79 23.17
C ALA A 224 15.88 -16.25 22.44
N SER A 225 15.67 -14.93 22.41
CA SER A 225 14.60 -14.29 21.64
C SER A 225 14.78 -14.49 20.14
N GLU A 226 15.99 -14.27 19.61
CA GLU A 226 16.32 -14.48 18.20
C GLU A 226 16.07 -15.94 17.77
N ILE A 227 16.49 -16.91 18.59
CA ILE A 227 16.20 -18.33 18.35
C ILE A 227 14.68 -18.59 18.39
N GLY A 228 13.95 -17.96 19.31
CA GLY A 228 12.50 -18.07 19.42
C GLY A 228 11.77 -17.57 18.17
N GLU A 229 12.15 -16.40 17.66
CA GLU A 229 11.59 -15.81 16.44
C GLU A 229 11.89 -16.68 15.21
N GLN A 230 13.13 -17.15 15.06
CA GLN A 230 13.52 -18.02 13.95
C GLN A 230 12.77 -19.36 14.00
N LEU A 231 12.60 -19.95 15.19
CA LEU A 231 11.85 -21.21 15.35
C LEU A 231 10.35 -21.05 15.12
N ALA A 232 9.78 -19.86 15.33
CA ALA A 232 8.35 -19.62 15.16
C ALA A 232 7.88 -19.97 13.74
N VAL A 233 8.66 -19.61 12.72
CA VAL A 233 8.36 -19.90 11.30
C VAL A 233 8.26 -21.41 11.04
N TYR A 234 9.19 -22.20 11.58
CA TYR A 234 9.18 -23.66 11.45
C TYR A 234 7.98 -24.31 12.17
N ASN A 235 7.55 -23.73 13.28
CA ASN A 235 6.41 -24.22 14.06
C ASN A 235 5.07 -24.00 13.34
N TRP A 236 4.98 -23.10 12.35
CA TRP A 236 3.76 -22.89 11.56
C TRP A 236 3.41 -24.08 10.67
N LEU A 237 4.38 -24.94 10.33
CA LEU A 237 4.16 -26.08 9.43
C LEU A 237 3.08 -27.04 9.94
N ALA A 238 3.09 -27.37 11.23
CA ALA A 238 2.17 -28.37 11.79
C ALA A 238 0.71 -27.89 11.84
N PRO A 239 0.39 -26.65 12.27
CA PRO A 239 -0.94 -26.05 12.09
C PRO A 239 -1.40 -26.03 10.62
N ILE A 240 -0.57 -25.52 9.70
CA ILE A 240 -0.91 -25.41 8.27
C ILE A 240 -1.20 -26.79 7.68
N THR A 241 -0.33 -27.77 7.95
CA THR A 241 -0.50 -29.14 7.45
C THR A 241 -1.79 -29.75 7.97
N ARG A 242 -2.15 -29.54 9.25
CA ARG A 242 -3.40 -30.06 9.83
C ARG A 242 -4.63 -29.45 9.17
N LEU A 243 -4.62 -28.14 8.89
CA LEU A 243 -5.71 -27.45 8.22
C LEU A 243 -5.89 -27.98 6.78
N LEU A 244 -4.82 -28.08 6.00
CA LEU A 244 -4.86 -28.53 4.60
C LEU A 244 -5.22 -30.02 4.42
N HIS A 245 -5.05 -30.83 5.47
CA HIS A 245 -5.43 -32.24 5.50
C HIS A 245 -6.75 -32.49 6.25
N ALA A 246 -7.45 -31.45 6.68
CA ALA A 246 -8.74 -31.60 7.32
C ALA A 246 -9.73 -32.33 6.39
N PRO A 247 -10.50 -33.31 6.91
CA PRO A 247 -11.45 -34.06 6.09
C PRO A 247 -12.65 -33.19 5.70
N GLY A 248 -12.95 -33.13 4.40
CA GLY A 248 -14.12 -32.41 3.87
C GLY A 248 -13.76 -31.46 2.73
N ASP A 249 -14.79 -30.90 2.09
CA ASP A 249 -14.64 -30.01 0.93
C ASP A 249 -14.70 -28.52 1.26
N ARG A 250 -14.91 -28.17 2.53
CA ARG A 250 -15.06 -26.80 3.04
C ARG A 250 -13.76 -26.18 3.56
N VAL A 251 -12.61 -26.82 3.31
CA VAL A 251 -11.31 -26.33 3.79
C VAL A 251 -11.03 -24.92 3.25
N CYS A 252 -11.45 -24.62 2.02
CA CYS A 252 -11.30 -23.29 1.42
C CYS A 252 -12.28 -22.24 1.98
N GLU A 253 -13.34 -22.65 2.67
CA GLU A 253 -14.31 -21.76 3.32
C GLU A 253 -13.87 -21.37 4.74
N ASP A 254 -12.82 -22.00 5.27
CA ASP A 254 -12.28 -21.70 6.59
C ASP A 254 -11.58 -20.32 6.57
N PRO A 255 -11.92 -19.39 7.49
CA PRO A 255 -11.29 -18.07 7.54
C PRO A 255 -9.77 -18.14 7.81
N GLU A 256 -9.26 -19.22 8.42
CA GLU A 256 -7.83 -19.42 8.60
C GLU A 256 -7.11 -19.94 7.35
N PHE A 257 -7.82 -20.31 6.28
CA PHE A 257 -7.23 -20.89 5.07
C PHE A 257 -6.27 -19.92 4.36
N LEU A 258 -6.75 -18.73 3.97
CA LEU A 258 -5.93 -17.72 3.29
C LEU A 258 -4.77 -17.21 4.18
N PRO A 259 -4.99 -16.84 5.46
CA PRO A 259 -3.90 -16.48 6.36
C PRO A 259 -2.86 -17.58 6.55
N SER A 260 -3.27 -18.85 6.56
CA SER A 260 -2.36 -19.99 6.65
C SER A 260 -1.52 -20.16 5.39
N LEU A 261 -2.10 -19.85 4.22
CA LEU A 261 -1.37 -19.82 2.96
C LEU A 261 -0.38 -18.65 2.91
N ASP A 262 -0.75 -17.46 3.40
CA ASP A 262 0.17 -16.32 3.53
C ASP A 262 1.37 -16.63 4.41
N ARG A 263 1.13 -17.23 5.59
CA ARG A 263 2.20 -17.70 6.48
C ARG A 263 3.10 -18.75 5.80
N ALA A 264 2.54 -19.59 4.94
CA ALA A 264 3.34 -20.56 4.18
C ALA A 264 4.26 -19.86 3.17
N GLU A 265 3.78 -18.83 2.46
CA GLU A 265 4.63 -18.04 1.54
C GLU A 265 5.70 -17.23 2.27
N GLU A 266 5.35 -16.63 3.42
CA GLU A 266 6.31 -15.96 4.28
C GLU A 266 7.38 -16.93 4.77
N ALA A 267 6.99 -18.14 5.19
CA ALA A 267 7.92 -19.18 5.59
C ALA A 267 8.83 -19.63 4.44
N ILE A 268 8.30 -19.78 3.21
CA ILE A 268 9.08 -20.10 2.02
C ILE A 268 10.13 -19.02 1.77
N ARG A 269 9.72 -17.75 1.67
CA ARG A 269 10.64 -16.62 1.45
C ARG A 269 11.71 -16.52 2.54
N PHE A 270 11.30 -16.67 3.80
CA PHE A 270 12.22 -16.65 4.94
C PHE A 270 13.27 -17.76 4.85
N ILE A 271 12.84 -19.00 4.57
CA ILE A 271 13.75 -20.15 4.47
C ILE A 271 14.64 -20.04 3.24
N GLU A 272 14.10 -19.63 2.08
CA GLU A 272 14.84 -19.40 0.83
C GLU A 272 16.01 -18.42 1.02
N SER A 273 15.80 -17.35 1.78
CA SER A 273 16.85 -16.36 2.07
C SER A 273 18.00 -16.88 2.97
N ARG A 274 17.82 -18.03 3.65
CA ARG A 274 18.77 -18.59 4.63
C ARG A 274 19.07 -20.08 4.41
N VAL A 275 18.85 -20.59 3.19
CA VAL A 275 19.00 -22.02 2.88
C VAL A 275 20.41 -22.52 3.21
N GLU A 276 21.44 -21.77 2.83
CA GLU A 276 22.85 -22.18 3.00
C GLU A 276 23.29 -22.30 4.47
N GLU A 277 22.62 -21.60 5.38
CA GLU A 277 22.97 -21.56 6.81
C GLU A 277 22.23 -22.63 7.63
N SER A 278 21.16 -23.20 7.09
CA SER A 278 20.26 -24.09 7.84
C SER A 278 20.39 -25.55 7.40
N LYS A 279 20.71 -26.43 8.36
CA LYS A 279 20.93 -27.86 8.09
C LYS A 279 19.68 -28.58 7.55
N ASP A 280 18.50 -28.20 8.04
CA ASP A 280 17.22 -28.83 7.67
C ASP A 280 16.35 -27.90 6.78
N GLY A 281 16.90 -26.78 6.30
CA GLY A 281 16.15 -25.77 5.53
C GLY A 281 15.50 -26.33 4.27
N GLU A 282 16.26 -27.11 3.48
CA GLU A 282 15.75 -27.73 2.26
C GLU A 282 14.55 -28.65 2.52
N LEU A 283 14.55 -29.38 3.63
CA LEU A 283 13.45 -30.27 4.01
C LEU A 283 12.19 -29.46 4.36
N TYR A 284 12.32 -28.39 5.13
CA TYR A 284 11.19 -27.53 5.47
C TYR A 284 10.68 -26.75 4.26
N LEU A 285 11.57 -26.24 3.41
CA LEU A 285 11.22 -25.59 2.15
C LEU A 285 10.39 -26.53 1.28
N MET A 286 10.84 -27.77 1.11
CA MET A 286 10.10 -28.78 0.35
C MET A 286 8.70 -29.04 0.96
N ARG A 287 8.58 -29.11 2.29
CA ARG A 287 7.30 -29.34 2.97
C ARG A 287 6.34 -28.14 2.87
N PHE A 288 6.84 -26.91 2.99
CA PHE A 288 6.03 -25.70 2.78
C PHE A 288 5.61 -25.57 1.32
N ALA A 289 6.49 -25.86 0.36
CA ALA A 289 6.14 -25.92 -1.06
C ALA A 289 5.07 -26.98 -1.36
N GLN A 290 5.11 -28.14 -0.69
CA GLN A 290 4.04 -29.14 -0.76
C GLN A 290 2.72 -28.60 -0.18
N CYS A 291 2.75 -27.88 0.93
CA CYS A 291 1.58 -27.22 1.51
C CYS A 291 0.99 -26.20 0.52
N ARG A 292 1.83 -25.35 -0.09
CA ARG A 292 1.42 -24.40 -1.14
C ARG A 292 0.72 -25.10 -2.29
N MET A 293 1.38 -26.08 -2.92
CA MET A 293 0.80 -26.83 -4.04
C MET A 293 -0.52 -27.53 -3.67
N ARG A 294 -0.60 -28.08 -2.45
CA ARG A 294 -1.83 -28.68 -1.93
C ARG A 294 -2.94 -27.65 -1.77
N ALA A 295 -2.65 -26.48 -1.22
CA ALA A 295 -3.62 -25.39 -1.08
C ALA A 295 -4.14 -24.91 -2.45
N LEU A 296 -3.25 -24.67 -3.42
CA LEU A 296 -3.62 -24.31 -4.79
C LEU A 296 -4.50 -25.38 -5.45
N SER A 297 -4.18 -26.66 -5.22
CA SER A 297 -4.99 -27.78 -5.70
C SER A 297 -6.38 -27.82 -5.06
N LEU A 298 -6.50 -27.50 -3.76
CA LEU A 298 -7.79 -27.41 -3.07
C LEU A 298 -8.63 -26.26 -3.62
N ILE A 299 -8.03 -25.09 -3.86
CA ILE A 299 -8.68 -23.95 -4.52
C ILE A 299 -9.20 -24.37 -5.89
N LYS A 300 -8.36 -25.01 -6.73
CA LYS A 300 -8.79 -25.54 -8.03
C LYS A 300 -9.98 -26.49 -7.89
N MET A 301 -9.91 -27.47 -7.01
CA MET A 301 -11.00 -28.44 -6.84
C MET A 301 -12.30 -27.77 -6.38
N HIS A 302 -12.22 -26.79 -5.49
CA HIS A 302 -13.38 -26.01 -5.05
C HIS A 302 -13.96 -25.18 -6.21
N ALA A 303 -13.13 -24.46 -6.96
CA ALA A 303 -13.53 -23.67 -8.13
C ALA A 303 -14.20 -24.52 -9.21
N LEU A 304 -13.61 -25.67 -9.56
CA LEU A 304 -14.17 -26.59 -10.55
C LEU A 304 -15.56 -27.11 -10.15
N ARG A 305 -15.78 -27.37 -8.86
CA ARG A 305 -17.11 -27.77 -8.34
C ARG A 305 -18.10 -26.61 -8.40
N ALA A 306 -17.68 -25.41 -8.00
CA ALA A 306 -18.52 -24.22 -8.05
C ALA A 306 -18.98 -23.93 -9.49
N PHE A 307 -18.04 -23.89 -10.46
CA PHE A 307 -18.39 -23.69 -11.87
C PHE A 307 -19.28 -24.80 -12.43
N LYS A 308 -19.05 -26.06 -12.06
CA LYS A 308 -19.92 -27.17 -12.47
C LYS A 308 -21.34 -27.03 -11.90
N ALA A 309 -21.48 -26.55 -10.67
CA ALA A 309 -22.79 -26.30 -10.07
C ALA A 309 -23.51 -25.13 -10.75
N LEU A 310 -22.78 -24.06 -11.06
CA LEU A 310 -23.31 -22.90 -11.79
C LEU A 310 -23.74 -23.26 -13.23
N GLY A 311 -22.95 -24.07 -13.94
CA GLY A 311 -23.29 -24.52 -15.30
C GLY A 311 -24.43 -25.54 -15.38
N GLY A 312 -24.83 -26.14 -14.25
CA GLY A 312 -25.98 -27.04 -14.16
C GLY A 312 -27.31 -26.35 -13.87
N PHE A 313 -27.30 -25.04 -13.65
CA PHE A 313 -28.52 -24.28 -13.37
C PHE A 313 -29.26 -23.98 -14.68
N ASP A 314 -30.50 -24.45 -14.79
CA ASP A 314 -31.38 -24.25 -15.95
C ASP A 314 -32.01 -22.83 -15.92
N ALA A 315 -31.21 -21.82 -15.57
CA ALA A 315 -31.64 -20.44 -15.44
C ALA A 315 -31.68 -19.75 -16.82
N ARG A 316 -32.77 -19.04 -17.07
CA ARG A 316 -33.00 -18.28 -18.32
C ARG A 316 -32.64 -16.81 -18.11
N GLY A 317 -31.89 -16.24 -19.05
CA GLY A 317 -31.60 -14.81 -19.13
C GLY A 317 -30.75 -14.26 -17.97
N SER A 318 -31.08 -13.03 -17.53
CA SER A 318 -30.32 -12.23 -16.55
C SER A 318 -30.06 -12.93 -15.21
N ALA A 319 -30.92 -13.89 -14.82
CA ALA A 319 -30.74 -14.65 -13.58
C ALA A 319 -29.37 -15.36 -13.53
N VAL A 320 -28.81 -15.79 -14.66
CA VAL A 320 -27.51 -16.47 -14.68
C VAL A 320 -26.38 -15.56 -14.19
N TYR A 321 -26.35 -14.30 -14.63
CA TYR A 321 -25.32 -13.34 -14.18
C TYR A 321 -25.37 -13.12 -12.67
N VAL A 322 -26.56 -13.00 -12.09
CA VAL A 322 -26.74 -12.83 -10.63
C VAL A 322 -26.15 -14.01 -9.85
N HIS A 323 -26.37 -15.25 -10.30
CA HIS A 323 -25.84 -16.44 -9.62
C HIS A 323 -24.32 -16.52 -9.72
N TYR A 324 -23.75 -16.19 -10.88
CA TYR A 324 -22.30 -16.13 -11.05
C TYR A 324 -21.68 -15.01 -10.20
N ARG A 325 -22.26 -13.80 -10.17
CA ARG A 325 -21.78 -12.71 -9.29
C ARG A 325 -21.84 -13.07 -7.82
N ALA A 326 -22.92 -13.73 -7.37
CA ALA A 326 -23.03 -14.22 -6.00
C ALA A 326 -21.94 -15.25 -5.65
N ALA A 327 -21.59 -16.13 -6.59
CA ALA A 327 -20.50 -17.07 -6.41
C ALA A 327 -19.12 -16.39 -6.44
N ALA A 328 -18.96 -15.30 -7.20
CA ALA A 328 -17.72 -14.52 -7.26
C ALA A 328 -17.34 -13.91 -5.91
N VAL A 329 -18.31 -13.49 -5.08
CA VAL A 329 -18.04 -12.96 -3.73
C VAL A 329 -17.22 -13.92 -2.87
N GLY A 330 -17.53 -15.22 -2.92
CA GLY A 330 -16.80 -16.25 -2.17
C GLY A 330 -15.58 -16.80 -2.91
N LEU A 331 -15.67 -16.98 -4.22
CA LEU A 331 -14.64 -17.63 -5.02
C LEU A 331 -13.52 -16.67 -5.44
N GLY A 332 -13.84 -15.39 -5.68
CA GLY A 332 -12.93 -14.34 -6.14
C GLY A 332 -11.68 -14.18 -5.27
N PRO A 333 -11.79 -14.05 -3.93
CA PRO A 333 -10.62 -13.98 -3.06
C PRO A 333 -9.68 -15.20 -3.17
N LEU A 334 -10.25 -16.40 -3.33
CA LEU A 334 -9.49 -17.64 -3.50
C LEU A 334 -8.79 -17.69 -4.86
N LEU A 335 -9.46 -17.25 -5.93
CA LEU A 335 -8.89 -17.20 -7.28
C LEU A 335 -7.80 -16.14 -7.39
N ARG A 336 -8.01 -14.96 -6.80
CA ARG A 336 -6.97 -13.93 -6.69
C ARG A 336 -5.75 -14.45 -5.96
N ALA A 337 -5.96 -15.17 -4.86
CA ALA A 337 -4.88 -15.81 -4.13
C ALA A 337 -4.12 -16.85 -4.98
N LEU A 338 -4.83 -17.61 -5.82
CA LEU A 338 -4.24 -18.55 -6.75
C LEU A 338 -3.47 -17.85 -7.88
N GLN A 339 -4.01 -16.77 -8.46
CA GLN A 339 -3.37 -15.98 -9.51
C GLN A 339 -2.05 -15.36 -9.04
N GLN A 340 -2.05 -14.72 -7.88
CA GLN A 340 -0.86 -14.08 -7.30
C GLN A 340 0.28 -15.08 -7.03
N ARG A 341 -0.06 -16.34 -6.72
CA ARG A 341 0.90 -17.38 -6.32
C ARG A 341 1.29 -18.31 -7.46
N ALA A 342 0.68 -18.21 -8.65
CA ALA A 342 0.94 -19.08 -9.78
C ALA A 342 2.23 -18.71 -10.54
N THR A 343 3.38 -18.89 -9.87
CA THR A 343 4.70 -18.48 -10.39
C THR A 343 5.42 -19.61 -11.14
N GLN A 344 5.17 -20.87 -10.77
CA GLN A 344 5.80 -22.03 -11.41
C GLN A 344 4.92 -22.61 -12.52
N ALA A 345 5.52 -23.34 -13.47
CA ALA A 345 4.79 -23.91 -14.60
C ALA A 345 3.64 -24.84 -14.18
N THR A 346 3.83 -25.64 -13.12
CA THR A 346 2.79 -26.51 -12.55
C THR A 346 1.65 -25.73 -11.91
N GLU A 347 1.95 -24.62 -11.25
CA GLU A 347 0.96 -23.75 -10.59
C GLU A 347 0.17 -22.96 -11.64
N ARG A 348 0.84 -22.46 -12.69
CA ARG A 348 0.18 -21.86 -13.86
C ARG A 348 -0.75 -22.84 -14.57
N GLN A 349 -0.38 -24.13 -14.64
CA GLN A 349 -1.28 -25.15 -15.16
C GLN A 349 -2.55 -25.31 -14.30
N VAL A 350 -2.41 -25.26 -12.97
CA VAL A 350 -3.56 -25.28 -12.05
C VAL A 350 -4.48 -24.08 -12.29
N LEU A 351 -3.94 -22.88 -12.47
CA LEU A 351 -4.70 -21.68 -12.84
C LEU A 351 -5.40 -21.85 -14.20
N GLY A 352 -4.67 -22.29 -15.22
CA GLY A 352 -5.18 -22.49 -16.57
C GLY A 352 -6.33 -23.51 -16.63
N ASP A 353 -6.29 -24.56 -15.82
CA ASP A 353 -7.39 -25.53 -15.70
C ASP A 353 -8.66 -24.90 -15.11
N VAL A 354 -8.50 -23.98 -14.15
CA VAL A 354 -9.63 -23.26 -13.52
C VAL A 354 -10.24 -22.25 -14.50
N GLN A 355 -9.42 -21.46 -15.19
CA GLN A 355 -9.86 -20.51 -16.22
C GLN A 355 -10.55 -21.25 -17.38
N SER A 356 -10.00 -22.38 -17.82
CA SER A 356 -10.60 -23.20 -18.87
C SER A 356 -11.97 -23.73 -18.45
N ALA A 357 -12.14 -24.15 -17.20
CA ALA A 357 -13.42 -24.60 -16.68
C ALA A 357 -14.45 -23.46 -16.58
N TYR A 358 -14.04 -22.25 -16.17
CA TYR A 358 -14.88 -21.06 -16.21
C TYR A 358 -15.41 -20.84 -17.64
N PHE A 359 -14.53 -20.68 -18.63
CA PHE A 359 -14.93 -20.43 -20.02
C PHE A 359 -15.75 -21.57 -20.62
N ALA A 360 -15.45 -22.83 -20.27
CA ALA A 360 -16.24 -23.98 -20.73
C ALA A 360 -17.70 -23.89 -20.25
N THR A 361 -17.92 -23.53 -18.99
CA THR A 361 -19.28 -23.38 -18.44
C THR A 361 -19.99 -22.16 -19.04
N ARG A 362 -19.31 -21.01 -19.15
CA ARG A 362 -19.86 -19.81 -19.79
C ARG A 362 -20.24 -20.07 -21.25
N ARG A 363 -19.35 -20.68 -22.03
CA ARG A 363 -19.59 -20.98 -23.46
C ARG A 363 -20.77 -21.93 -23.68
N ALA A 364 -20.96 -22.91 -22.79
CA ALA A 364 -22.05 -23.87 -22.90
C ALA A 364 -23.44 -23.19 -22.83
N TRP A 365 -23.56 -22.10 -22.07
CA TRP A 365 -24.79 -21.32 -21.94
C TRP A 365 -24.86 -20.15 -22.91
N LEU A 366 -23.78 -19.36 -23.00
CA LEU A 366 -23.77 -18.09 -23.73
C LEU A 366 -23.96 -18.29 -25.23
N ARG A 367 -23.29 -19.29 -25.82
CA ARG A 367 -23.39 -19.55 -27.26
C ARG A 367 -24.83 -19.82 -27.74
N PRO A 368 -25.58 -20.79 -27.17
CA PRO A 368 -26.97 -21.00 -27.58
C PRO A 368 -27.87 -19.83 -27.21
N HIS A 369 -27.60 -19.12 -26.10
CA HIS A 369 -28.36 -17.94 -25.71
C HIS A 369 -28.24 -16.80 -26.74
N VAL A 370 -27.02 -16.41 -27.10
CA VAL A 370 -26.75 -15.36 -28.09
C VAL A 370 -27.32 -15.76 -29.45
N GLN A 371 -27.09 -17.00 -29.90
CA GLN A 371 -27.66 -17.47 -31.17
C GLN A 371 -29.19 -17.45 -31.19
N ALA A 372 -29.86 -17.80 -30.09
CA ALA A 372 -31.31 -17.74 -30.00
C ALA A 372 -31.81 -16.30 -30.03
N ARG A 373 -31.24 -15.41 -29.21
CA ARG A 373 -31.66 -14.00 -29.15
C ARG A 373 -31.42 -13.24 -30.46
N LEU A 374 -30.31 -13.48 -31.15
CA LEU A 374 -30.08 -12.88 -32.47
C LEU A 374 -31.16 -13.32 -33.48
N ARG A 375 -31.59 -14.59 -33.44
CA ARG A 375 -32.69 -15.08 -34.30
C ARG A 375 -34.04 -14.52 -33.89
N ASP A 376 -34.31 -14.40 -32.60
CA ASP A 376 -35.55 -13.81 -32.07
C ASP A 376 -35.68 -12.36 -32.54
N ILE A 377 -34.63 -11.54 -32.39
CA ILE A 377 -34.61 -10.15 -32.87
C ILE A 377 -34.88 -10.08 -34.37
N ALA A 378 -34.25 -10.94 -35.18
CA ALA A 378 -34.56 -11.00 -36.61
C ALA A 378 -36.04 -11.36 -36.89
N ALA A 379 -36.59 -12.32 -36.17
CA ALA A 379 -37.98 -12.74 -36.35
C ALA A 379 -38.98 -11.67 -35.89
N GLU A 380 -38.67 -10.92 -34.83
CA GLU A 380 -39.45 -9.78 -34.32
C GLU A 380 -39.56 -8.70 -35.41
N HIS A 381 -38.43 -8.27 -35.98
CA HIS A 381 -38.41 -7.29 -37.08
C HIS A 381 -39.03 -7.84 -38.38
N GLU A 382 -38.91 -9.13 -38.69
CA GLU A 382 -39.59 -9.74 -39.84
C GLU A 382 -41.12 -9.80 -39.67
N ALA A 383 -41.62 -9.89 -38.43
CA ALA A 383 -43.04 -9.95 -38.11
C ALA A 383 -43.75 -8.60 -38.29
N GLU A 384 -43.03 -7.48 -38.17
CA GLU A 384 -43.51 -6.11 -38.37
C GLU A 384 -43.73 -5.78 -39.85
N ARG A 385 -44.63 -6.51 -40.51
CA ARG A 385 -44.86 -6.44 -41.97
C ARG A 385 -45.29 -5.07 -42.49
N GLU A 386 -45.79 -4.21 -41.63
CA GLU A 386 -46.24 -2.86 -41.98
C GLU A 386 -45.06 -1.88 -42.13
N ALA A 387 -43.91 -2.17 -41.53
CA ALA A 387 -42.72 -1.31 -41.59
C ALA A 387 -41.96 -1.47 -42.93
N PRO A 388 -41.41 -0.38 -43.49
CA PRO A 388 -40.58 -0.43 -44.68
C PRO A 388 -39.37 -1.35 -44.48
N VAL A 389 -38.88 -1.94 -45.57
CA VAL A 389 -37.76 -2.90 -45.54
C VAL A 389 -36.50 -2.27 -44.93
N LEU A 390 -36.27 -0.99 -45.19
CA LEU A 390 -35.19 -0.19 -44.61
C LEU A 390 -35.24 -0.21 -43.08
N GLU A 391 -36.34 0.25 -42.49
CA GLU A 391 -36.50 0.33 -41.03
C GLU A 391 -36.35 -1.03 -40.36
N ARG A 392 -36.90 -2.09 -40.95
CA ARG A 392 -36.79 -3.45 -40.40
C ARG A 392 -35.35 -3.97 -40.38
N ARG A 393 -34.60 -3.78 -41.47
CA ARG A 393 -33.21 -4.28 -41.55
C ARG A 393 -32.25 -3.46 -40.69
N VAL A 394 -32.42 -2.14 -40.71
CA VAL A 394 -31.64 -1.21 -39.89
C VAL A 394 -31.96 -1.40 -38.40
N GLY A 395 -33.23 -1.51 -38.05
CA GLY A 395 -33.69 -1.80 -36.68
C GLY A 395 -33.14 -3.12 -36.15
N ALA A 396 -33.21 -4.20 -36.94
CA ALA A 396 -32.64 -5.49 -36.54
C ALA A 396 -31.13 -5.41 -36.30
N LEU A 397 -30.38 -4.72 -37.16
CA LEU A 397 -28.94 -4.56 -36.98
C LEU A 397 -28.60 -3.72 -35.75
N ARG A 398 -29.31 -2.61 -35.53
CA ARG A 398 -29.16 -1.77 -34.33
C ARG A 398 -29.38 -2.58 -33.06
N ASP A 399 -30.47 -3.34 -32.99
CA ASP A 399 -30.81 -4.13 -31.82
C ASP A 399 -29.83 -5.30 -31.61
N TRP A 400 -29.29 -5.88 -32.69
CA TRP A 400 -28.17 -6.83 -32.62
C TRP A 400 -26.90 -6.21 -32.05
N CYS A 401 -26.50 -5.03 -32.53
CA CYS A 401 -25.33 -4.31 -32.05
C CYS A 401 -25.48 -3.97 -30.56
N ALA A 402 -26.61 -3.38 -30.15
CA ALA A 402 -26.90 -3.08 -28.75
C ALA A 402 -26.84 -4.32 -27.85
N PHE A 403 -27.48 -5.41 -28.28
CA PHE A 403 -27.50 -6.66 -27.52
C PHE A 403 -26.10 -7.25 -27.34
N VAL A 404 -25.31 -7.33 -28.42
CA VAL A 404 -24.00 -7.98 -28.37
C VAL A 404 -22.98 -7.10 -27.64
N MET A 405 -23.05 -5.79 -27.78
CA MET A 405 -22.27 -4.84 -26.97
C MET A 405 -22.53 -5.06 -25.47
N ALA A 406 -23.81 -5.13 -25.07
CA ALA A 406 -24.18 -5.38 -23.69
C ALA A 406 -23.66 -6.74 -23.18
N VAL A 407 -23.74 -7.79 -24.01
CA VAL A 407 -23.18 -9.10 -23.67
C VAL A 407 -21.66 -9.05 -23.49
N CYS A 408 -20.93 -8.36 -24.36
CA CYS A 408 -19.49 -8.19 -24.23
C CYS A 408 -19.13 -7.45 -22.93
N ALA A 409 -19.80 -6.33 -22.64
CA ALA A 409 -19.60 -5.58 -21.40
C ALA A 409 -19.92 -6.42 -20.15
N ASP A 410 -21.04 -7.14 -20.15
CA ASP A 410 -21.45 -7.99 -19.02
C ASP A 410 -20.48 -9.16 -18.78
N GLU A 411 -19.98 -9.80 -19.85
CA GLU A 411 -18.98 -10.88 -19.71
C GLU A 411 -17.63 -10.37 -19.23
N SER A 412 -17.20 -9.19 -19.68
CA SER A 412 -15.95 -8.56 -19.22
C SER A 412 -16.03 -8.22 -17.73
N ARG A 413 -17.11 -7.55 -17.31
CA ARG A 413 -17.38 -7.26 -15.90
C ARG A 413 -17.45 -8.53 -15.06
N LEU A 414 -18.17 -9.56 -15.54
CA LEU A 414 -18.28 -10.82 -14.82
C LEU A 414 -16.93 -11.55 -14.71
N TYR A 415 -16.11 -11.49 -15.75
CA TYR A 415 -14.78 -12.09 -15.71
C TYR A 415 -13.89 -11.41 -14.66
N ARG A 416 -13.92 -10.08 -14.60
CA ARG A 416 -13.20 -9.27 -13.59
C ARG A 416 -13.61 -9.60 -12.15
N ASP A 417 -14.90 -9.89 -11.91
CA ASP A 417 -15.38 -10.35 -10.61
C ASP A 417 -14.68 -11.63 -10.10
N PHE A 418 -14.24 -12.52 -11.01
CA PHE A 418 -13.55 -13.78 -10.66
C PHE A 418 -12.03 -13.71 -10.79
N PHE A 419 -11.53 -13.00 -11.79
CA PHE A 419 -10.11 -12.97 -12.16
C PHE A 419 -9.70 -11.52 -12.37
N HIS A 420 -8.70 -11.06 -11.61
CA HIS A 420 -8.14 -9.73 -11.79
C HIS A 420 -6.88 -9.81 -12.66
N GLY A 421 -6.60 -8.76 -13.39
CA GLY A 421 -5.42 -8.59 -14.21
C GLY A 421 -4.20 -8.52 -13.37
N GLY A 422 -3.27 -9.43 -13.63
CA GLY A 422 -1.89 -8.97 -13.66
C GLY A 422 -1.73 -8.21 -14.98
N SER A 423 -0.98 -7.11 -14.95
CA SER A 423 -0.73 -6.13 -16.03
C SER A 423 -0.26 -6.67 -17.39
N GLU A 424 -0.25 -7.99 -17.62
CA GLU A 424 0.14 -8.63 -18.88
C GLU A 424 -0.78 -9.80 -19.30
N GLY A 425 -1.80 -10.16 -18.50
CA GLY A 425 -2.52 -11.45 -18.65
C GLY A 425 -4.03 -11.38 -18.84
N GLU A 426 -4.66 -10.22 -18.57
CA GLU A 426 -6.11 -10.03 -18.65
C GLU A 426 -6.64 -10.18 -20.09
N SER A 427 -5.90 -9.64 -21.07
CA SER A 427 -6.30 -9.63 -22.48
C SER A 427 -6.10 -10.97 -23.20
N GLY A 428 -5.36 -11.94 -22.61
CA GLY A 428 -4.96 -13.16 -23.34
C GLY A 428 -6.08 -14.19 -23.57
N LEU A 429 -6.95 -14.41 -22.59
CA LEU A 429 -7.98 -15.48 -22.65
C LEU A 429 -9.40 -14.96 -22.82
N LEU A 430 -9.70 -13.79 -22.26
CA LEU A 430 -11.01 -13.15 -22.39
C LEU A 430 -11.25 -12.73 -23.85
N ARG A 431 -10.25 -12.14 -24.50
CA ARG A 431 -10.37 -11.66 -25.88
C ARG A 431 -10.75 -12.77 -26.86
N PRO A 432 -10.05 -13.92 -26.95
CA PRO A 432 -10.46 -15.03 -27.81
C PRO A 432 -11.86 -15.61 -27.47
N PHE A 433 -12.28 -15.51 -26.20
CA PHE A 433 -13.64 -15.90 -25.81
C PHE A 433 -14.69 -14.93 -26.36
N LEU A 434 -14.48 -13.62 -26.22
CA LEU A 434 -15.37 -12.59 -26.76
C LEU A 434 -15.37 -12.61 -28.29
N ASP A 435 -14.23 -12.82 -28.95
CA ASP A 435 -14.16 -13.02 -30.41
C ASP A 435 -15.05 -14.19 -30.85
N SER A 436 -15.12 -15.26 -30.05
CA SER A 436 -16.01 -16.40 -30.34
C SER A 436 -17.50 -16.06 -30.23
N VAL A 437 -17.86 -15.09 -29.38
CA VAL A 437 -19.22 -14.55 -29.28
C VAL A 437 -19.51 -13.64 -30.46
N MET A 438 -18.59 -12.74 -30.80
CA MET A 438 -18.70 -11.82 -31.94
C MET A 438 -18.76 -12.54 -33.28
N THR A 439 -18.12 -13.71 -33.40
CA THR A 439 -18.24 -14.58 -34.58
C THR A 439 -19.71 -14.96 -34.84
N LEU A 440 -20.52 -15.14 -33.79
CA LEU A 440 -21.95 -15.45 -33.93
C LEU A 440 -22.74 -14.27 -34.50
N PHE A 441 -22.39 -13.05 -34.11
CA PHE A 441 -22.96 -11.83 -34.67
C PHE A 441 -22.59 -11.70 -36.15
N HIS A 442 -21.30 -11.83 -36.48
CA HIS A 442 -20.82 -11.76 -37.85
C HIS A 442 -21.48 -12.81 -38.76
N GLU A 443 -21.64 -14.05 -38.29
CA GLU A 443 -22.36 -15.12 -39.02
C GLU A 443 -23.81 -14.74 -39.36
N GLN A 444 -24.47 -13.93 -38.53
CA GLN A 444 -25.86 -13.48 -38.73
C GLN A 444 -25.97 -12.19 -39.55
N ALA A 445 -25.04 -11.25 -39.38
CA ALA A 445 -25.01 -10.00 -40.15
C ALA A 445 -24.59 -10.22 -41.61
N ARG A 446 -23.68 -11.17 -41.86
CA ARG A 446 -23.10 -11.40 -43.20
C ARG A 446 -24.14 -11.72 -44.30
N PRO A 447 -25.13 -12.63 -44.10
CA PRO A 447 -26.18 -12.86 -45.09
C PRO A 447 -27.01 -11.62 -45.42
N LEU A 448 -27.27 -10.75 -44.43
CA LEU A 448 -27.99 -9.49 -44.66
C LEU A 448 -27.22 -8.60 -45.64
N ILE A 449 -25.93 -8.39 -45.39
CA ILE A 449 -25.06 -7.54 -46.22
C ILE A 449 -24.88 -8.13 -47.63
N ILE A 450 -24.58 -9.43 -47.74
CA ILE A 450 -24.28 -10.08 -49.02
C ILE A 450 -25.50 -10.17 -49.93
N HIS A 451 -26.71 -10.28 -49.40
CA HIS A 451 -27.91 -10.41 -50.24
C HIS A 451 -28.59 -9.07 -50.51
N GLU A 452 -28.23 -8.00 -49.77
CA GLU A 452 -28.86 -6.70 -49.96
C GLU A 452 -28.47 -6.06 -51.30
N SER A 453 -29.49 -5.57 -52.01
CA SER A 453 -29.32 -4.91 -53.31
C SER A 453 -29.70 -3.44 -53.28
N ASP A 454 -30.48 -3.02 -52.29
CA ASP A 454 -30.93 -1.65 -52.14
C ASP A 454 -29.84 -0.77 -51.53
N VAL A 455 -29.53 0.34 -52.22
CA VAL A 455 -28.52 1.31 -51.81
C VAL A 455 -28.94 2.03 -50.53
N ALA A 456 -30.23 2.36 -50.37
CA ALA A 456 -30.72 3.05 -49.18
C ALA A 456 -30.60 2.17 -47.93
N VAL A 457 -30.87 0.86 -48.07
CA VAL A 457 -30.69 -0.11 -46.99
C VAL A 457 -29.22 -0.23 -46.62
N LEU A 458 -28.33 -0.40 -47.60
CA LEU A 458 -26.89 -0.49 -47.35
C LEU A 458 -26.32 0.78 -46.70
N ALA A 459 -26.79 1.96 -47.11
CA ALA A 459 -26.44 3.24 -46.48
C ALA A 459 -26.89 3.29 -45.01
N GLY A 460 -28.16 2.95 -44.73
CA GLY A 460 -28.66 2.91 -43.35
C GLY A 460 -27.94 1.90 -42.46
N LEU A 461 -27.59 0.71 -43.00
CA LEU A 461 -26.77 -0.27 -42.28
C LEU A 461 -25.36 0.27 -42.01
N SER A 462 -24.74 0.94 -42.98
CA SER A 462 -23.42 1.57 -42.83
C SER A 462 -23.43 2.63 -41.73
N LEU A 463 -24.40 3.54 -41.77
CA LEU A 463 -24.55 4.59 -40.75
C LEU A 463 -24.74 4.00 -39.35
N THR A 464 -25.58 2.96 -39.22
CA THR A 464 -25.77 2.28 -37.93
C THR A 464 -24.48 1.65 -37.42
N LEU A 465 -23.71 1.00 -38.29
CA LEU A 465 -22.42 0.42 -37.89
C LEU A 465 -21.40 1.50 -37.55
N LEU A 466 -21.41 2.64 -38.25
CA LEU A 466 -20.59 3.81 -37.90
C LEU A 466 -20.96 4.34 -36.51
N THR A 467 -22.25 4.44 -36.16
CA THR A 467 -22.67 4.88 -34.82
C THR A 467 -22.22 3.95 -33.70
N TYR A 468 -22.09 2.65 -33.97
CA TYR A 468 -21.59 1.67 -32.99
C TYR A 468 -20.08 1.49 -33.01
N ASN A 469 -19.41 1.89 -34.10
CA ASN A 469 -17.95 1.82 -34.22
C ASN A 469 -17.28 3.07 -33.65
N ARG A 470 -17.99 4.21 -33.66
CA ARG A 470 -17.62 5.38 -32.87
C ARG A 470 -17.96 5.08 -31.41
N LEU A 471 -17.05 5.39 -30.48
CA LEU A 471 -17.29 5.24 -29.04
C LEU A 471 -18.67 5.83 -28.67
N PRO A 472 -19.37 5.29 -27.66
CA PRO A 472 -20.59 5.92 -27.18
C PRO A 472 -20.28 7.39 -26.85
N PRO A 473 -21.04 8.37 -27.37
CA PRO A 473 -20.96 9.72 -26.84
C PRO A 473 -21.28 9.62 -25.35
N SER A 474 -20.40 10.18 -24.52
CA SER A 474 -20.69 10.45 -23.12
C SER A 474 -22.08 11.10 -23.06
N ALA A 475 -22.89 10.66 -22.10
CA ALA A 475 -24.14 11.33 -21.79
C ALA A 475 -23.80 12.67 -21.11
N GLY A 476 -23.45 13.68 -21.92
CA GLY A 476 -23.18 15.06 -21.53
C GLY A 476 -23.47 15.97 -22.71
N GLU A 477 -24.62 16.63 -22.68
CA GLU A 477 -25.03 17.66 -23.64
C GLU A 477 -24.27 18.97 -23.42
N GLY A 478 -23.97 19.68 -24.52
CA GLY A 478 -23.64 21.11 -24.56
C GLY A 478 -22.43 21.37 -25.47
N ASP A 479 -22.59 21.48 -26.79
CA ASP A 479 -22.94 22.72 -27.51
C ASP A 479 -21.94 23.87 -27.24
N GLY A 480 -21.15 24.22 -28.26
CA GLY A 480 -20.38 25.46 -28.24
C GLY A 480 -19.09 25.45 -29.05
N THR A 481 -19.22 25.70 -30.36
CA THR A 481 -18.29 26.52 -31.17
C THR A 481 -16.82 26.13 -31.24
N GLU A 482 -16.47 25.53 -32.38
CA GLU A 482 -15.20 25.75 -33.07
C GLU A 482 -14.98 27.26 -33.26
N GLU A 483 -13.87 27.81 -32.77
CA GLU A 483 -13.24 28.98 -33.36
C GLU A 483 -11.76 28.66 -33.64
N GLU A 484 -11.42 28.83 -34.91
CA GLU A 484 -10.07 28.81 -35.48
C GLU A 484 -9.31 30.05 -34.99
N GLU A 485 -8.03 29.95 -34.63
CA GLU A 485 -7.11 31.08 -34.81
C GLU A 485 -5.75 30.60 -35.34
N GLU A 486 -5.34 31.23 -36.45
CA GLU A 486 -4.05 31.10 -37.13
C GLU A 486 -3.04 32.06 -36.49
N GLU A 487 -1.78 31.61 -36.41
CA GLU A 487 -0.59 32.40 -36.09
C GLU A 487 -0.36 33.55 -37.09
N GLU A 488 0.15 34.69 -36.61
CA GLU A 488 1.19 35.48 -37.30
C GLU A 488 1.87 36.48 -36.33
N GLU A 489 3.21 36.46 -36.36
CA GLU A 489 4.17 37.22 -35.55
C GLU A 489 4.25 38.73 -35.93
N GLU A 490 4.75 39.59 -35.00
CA GLU A 490 5.99 40.40 -35.18
C GLU A 490 6.22 41.43 -34.03
N GLU A 491 7.28 41.16 -33.25
CA GLU A 491 8.38 42.01 -32.70
C GLU A 491 8.16 43.25 -31.77
N GLU A 492 8.51 43.02 -30.48
CA GLU A 492 9.56 43.65 -29.61
C GLU A 492 9.55 45.15 -29.24
N GLU A 493 9.43 45.44 -27.92
CA GLU A 493 10.30 46.38 -27.18
C GLU A 493 10.65 45.79 -25.79
N GLU A 494 11.80 45.11 -25.73
CA GLU A 494 12.36 44.33 -24.60
C GLU A 494 12.89 45.15 -23.40
N GLU A 495 13.02 44.44 -22.27
CA GLU A 495 13.88 44.68 -21.07
C GLU A 495 13.21 45.09 -19.73
N GLU A 496 11.88 45.20 -19.62
CA GLU A 496 11.17 45.11 -18.31
C GLU A 496 10.17 43.93 -18.23
N GLU A 497 9.97 43.20 -19.34
CA GLU A 497 9.08 42.04 -19.47
C GLU A 497 9.74 40.73 -18.97
N GLU A 498 11.07 40.61 -18.97
CA GLU A 498 11.78 39.36 -18.64
C GLU A 498 11.58 38.85 -17.18
N GLU A 499 11.22 39.71 -16.21
CA GLU A 499 10.94 39.25 -14.83
C GLU A 499 9.45 38.97 -14.58
N GLU A 500 8.52 39.52 -15.39
CA GLU A 500 7.08 39.18 -15.32
C GLU A 500 6.78 37.96 -16.21
N GLU A 501 7.49 37.78 -17.33
CA GLU A 501 7.43 36.59 -18.20
C GLU A 501 7.94 35.33 -17.49
N GLU A 502 9.02 35.40 -16.70
CA GLU A 502 9.49 34.23 -15.95
C GLU A 502 8.50 33.80 -14.84
N GLU A 503 7.73 34.71 -14.24
CA GLU A 503 6.69 34.36 -13.25
C GLU A 503 5.39 33.87 -13.94
N GLU A 504 5.03 34.42 -15.11
CA GLU A 504 3.87 33.94 -15.89
C GLU A 504 4.17 32.58 -16.57
N GLU A 505 5.38 32.32 -17.06
CA GLU A 505 5.80 31.01 -17.60
C GLU A 505 5.82 29.92 -16.50
N GLU A 506 6.25 30.24 -15.28
CA GLU A 506 6.20 29.28 -14.15
C GLU A 506 4.76 28.99 -13.69
N GLU A 507 3.84 29.96 -13.73
CA GLU A 507 2.41 29.74 -13.40
C GLU A 507 1.67 28.97 -14.52
N GLU A 508 1.98 29.22 -15.80
CA GLU A 508 1.43 28.46 -16.93
C GLU A 508 1.95 27.00 -16.97
N GLU A 509 3.24 26.77 -16.67
CA GLU A 509 3.77 25.39 -16.56
C GLU A 509 3.14 24.60 -15.39
N GLU A 510 2.85 25.24 -14.24
CA GLU A 510 2.16 24.57 -13.13
C GLU A 510 0.68 24.28 -13.44
N GLU A 511 -0.03 25.17 -14.16
CA GLU A 511 -1.41 24.92 -14.61
C GLU A 511 -1.48 23.84 -15.70
N GLU A 512 -0.54 23.80 -16.66
CA GLU A 512 -0.45 22.73 -17.65
C GLU A 512 -0.13 21.36 -17.00
N GLU A 513 0.75 21.30 -16.00
CA GLU A 513 1.02 20.05 -15.27
C GLU A 513 -0.20 19.58 -14.45
N GLU A 514 -0.97 20.49 -13.83
CA GLU A 514 -2.21 20.12 -13.11
C GLU A 514 -3.33 19.67 -14.08
N GLU A 515 -3.46 20.31 -15.25
CA GLU A 515 -4.42 19.89 -16.30
C GLU A 515 -4.00 18.55 -16.93
N GLU A 516 -2.71 18.31 -17.20
CA GLU A 516 -2.21 17.02 -17.66
C GLU A 516 -2.43 15.91 -16.61
N GLU A 517 -2.22 16.18 -15.32
CA GLU A 517 -2.51 15.21 -14.25
C GLU A 517 -4.03 14.93 -14.11
N GLU A 518 -4.90 15.94 -14.24
CA GLU A 518 -6.35 15.73 -14.24
C GLU A 518 -6.83 14.99 -15.51
N GLU A 519 -6.27 15.28 -16.69
CA GLU A 519 -6.55 14.54 -17.93
C GLU A 519 -6.04 13.09 -17.85
N GLU A 520 -4.86 12.84 -17.29
CA GLU A 520 -4.34 11.48 -17.07
C GLU A 520 -5.21 10.70 -16.07
N GLU A 521 -5.65 11.32 -14.97
CA GLU A 521 -6.57 10.70 -14.01
C GLU A 521 -7.95 10.42 -14.63
N GLU A 522 -8.48 11.34 -15.45
CA GLU A 522 -9.70 11.12 -16.22
C GLU A 522 -9.52 10.00 -17.26
N GLU A 523 -8.44 10.00 -18.05
CA GLU A 523 -8.14 8.93 -19.02
C GLU A 523 -7.99 7.56 -18.36
N GLU A 524 -7.37 7.48 -17.17
CA GLU A 524 -7.29 6.25 -16.38
C GLU A 524 -8.68 5.81 -15.87
N GLU A 525 -9.54 6.73 -15.40
CA GLU A 525 -10.93 6.43 -14.99
C GLU A 525 -11.81 6.01 -16.20
N TYR A 526 -11.63 6.62 -17.36
CA TYR A 526 -12.32 6.27 -18.61
C TYR A 526 -11.83 4.95 -19.22
N ALA A 527 -10.54 4.61 -19.08
CA ALA A 527 -9.97 3.34 -19.54
C ALA A 527 -10.56 2.14 -18.76
N GLU A 528 -10.88 2.30 -17.47
CA GLU A 528 -11.50 1.24 -16.67
C GLU A 528 -12.94 0.86 -17.15
N ASP A 529 -13.64 1.80 -17.80
CA ASP A 529 -15.01 1.61 -18.28
C ASP A 529 -15.11 1.07 -19.72
N VAL A 530 -14.06 1.25 -20.55
CA VAL A 530 -13.97 0.72 -21.93
C VAL A 530 -13.40 -0.71 -21.99
N ASP A 531 -12.98 -1.25 -20.84
CA ASP A 531 -12.22 -2.49 -20.76
C ASP A 531 -13.03 -3.72 -21.24
N GLY A 532 -12.65 -4.27 -22.39
CA GLY A 532 -13.22 -5.51 -22.95
C GLY A 532 -14.30 -5.33 -24.03
N LEU A 533 -14.44 -4.15 -24.62
CA LEU A 533 -15.22 -3.94 -25.86
C LEU A 533 -14.39 -4.07 -27.14
N ASP A 534 -13.07 -4.27 -27.06
CA ASP A 534 -12.20 -4.38 -28.24
C ASP A 534 -12.65 -5.48 -29.23
N ALA A 535 -13.20 -6.59 -28.73
CA ALA A 535 -13.73 -7.67 -29.56
C ALA A 535 -14.93 -7.20 -30.37
N PHE A 536 -15.79 -6.40 -29.74
CA PHE A 536 -16.95 -5.80 -30.37
C PHE A 536 -16.52 -4.84 -31.48
N TYR A 537 -15.68 -3.85 -31.16
CA TYR A 537 -15.23 -2.84 -32.13
C TYR A 537 -14.48 -3.46 -33.31
N ALA A 538 -13.60 -4.44 -33.06
CA ALA A 538 -12.89 -5.12 -34.15
C ALA A 538 -13.85 -5.80 -35.14
N VAL A 539 -14.86 -6.54 -34.65
CA VAL A 539 -15.80 -7.24 -35.53
C VAL A 539 -16.81 -6.28 -36.15
N VAL A 540 -17.27 -5.26 -35.43
CA VAL A 540 -18.15 -4.21 -36.00
C VAL A 540 -17.42 -3.45 -37.10
N GLY A 541 -16.14 -3.10 -36.91
CA GLY A 541 -15.31 -2.49 -37.94
C GLY A 541 -15.18 -3.36 -39.19
N HIS A 542 -14.99 -4.67 -39.05
CA HIS A 542 -14.99 -5.59 -40.19
C HIS A 542 -16.35 -5.65 -40.91
N VAL A 543 -17.46 -5.72 -40.16
CA VAL A 543 -18.82 -5.74 -40.72
C VAL A 543 -19.15 -4.42 -41.41
N LEU A 544 -18.69 -3.30 -40.85
CA LEU A 544 -18.79 -1.96 -41.44
C LEU A 544 -18.06 -1.91 -42.78
N GLN A 545 -16.80 -2.36 -42.82
CA GLN A 545 -16.00 -2.39 -44.03
C GLN A 545 -16.66 -3.25 -45.13
N ASP A 546 -17.19 -4.42 -44.79
CA ASP A 546 -17.94 -5.27 -45.71
C ASP A 546 -19.21 -4.56 -46.24
N THR A 547 -19.89 -3.81 -45.38
CA THR A 547 -21.10 -3.04 -45.73
C THR A 547 -20.77 -1.88 -46.66
N GLN A 548 -19.72 -1.11 -46.36
CA GLN A 548 -19.26 0.02 -47.16
C GLN A 548 -18.77 -0.43 -48.54
N HIS A 549 -17.97 -1.50 -48.63
CA HIS A 549 -17.57 -2.08 -49.91
C HIS A 549 -18.78 -2.51 -50.75
N ARG A 550 -19.79 -3.11 -50.09
CA ARG A 550 -21.01 -3.53 -50.75
C ARG A 550 -21.84 -2.35 -51.23
N LEU A 551 -21.94 -1.28 -50.43
CA LEU A 551 -22.61 -0.03 -50.76
C LEU A 551 -21.95 0.62 -51.98
N ALA A 552 -20.62 0.79 -51.97
CA ALA A 552 -19.86 1.36 -53.07
C ALA A 552 -20.07 0.58 -54.39
N TYR A 553 -20.02 -0.75 -54.33
CA TYR A 553 -20.28 -1.59 -55.51
C TYR A 553 -21.71 -1.41 -56.05
N LYS A 554 -22.71 -1.34 -55.16
CA LYS A 554 -24.11 -1.14 -55.56
C LYS A 554 -24.35 0.28 -56.07
N ALA A 555 -23.73 1.29 -55.48
CA ALA A 555 -23.74 2.67 -55.96
C ALA A 555 -23.16 2.75 -57.39
N GLN A 556 -21.99 2.17 -57.67
CA GLN A 556 -21.43 2.11 -59.03
C GLN A 556 -22.36 1.41 -60.03
N SER A 557 -22.98 0.30 -59.60
CA SER A 557 -23.96 -0.40 -60.42
C SER A 557 -25.19 0.48 -60.70
N PHE A 558 -25.64 1.26 -59.71
CA PHE A 558 -26.74 2.22 -59.85
C PHE A 558 -26.39 3.36 -60.80
N ILE A 559 -25.18 3.95 -60.68
CA ILE A 559 -24.68 4.98 -61.60
C ILE A 559 -24.71 4.47 -63.04
N ARG A 560 -24.20 3.26 -63.27
CA ARG A 560 -24.15 2.68 -64.62
C ARG A 560 -25.54 2.44 -65.20
N THR A 561 -26.48 1.94 -64.40
CA THR A 561 -27.79 1.46 -64.87
C THR A 561 -28.84 2.57 -64.93
N HIS A 562 -28.94 3.40 -63.89
CA HIS A 562 -29.97 4.43 -63.73
C HIS A 562 -29.54 5.82 -64.21
N ILE A 563 -28.24 6.12 -64.29
CA ILE A 563 -27.74 7.44 -64.69
C ILE A 563 -27.08 7.36 -66.07
N GLY A 564 -25.97 6.62 -66.20
CA GLY A 564 -25.15 6.61 -67.41
C GLY A 564 -25.87 6.00 -68.62
N SER A 565 -26.45 4.80 -68.46
CA SER A 565 -27.15 4.09 -69.53
C SER A 565 -28.66 4.35 -69.61
N TYR A 566 -29.14 5.41 -68.94
CA TYR A 566 -30.55 5.78 -68.95
C TYR A 566 -31.07 6.01 -70.38
N ARG A 567 -32.24 5.44 -70.67
CA ARG A 567 -32.98 5.68 -71.92
C ARG A 567 -34.29 6.38 -71.57
N ILE A 568 -34.57 7.45 -72.30
CA ILE A 568 -35.78 8.26 -72.13
C ILE A 568 -37.01 7.36 -72.25
N ALA A 569 -37.79 7.27 -71.17
CA ALA A 569 -38.99 6.46 -71.12
C ALA A 569 -40.16 7.21 -71.79
N PRO A 570 -41.21 6.51 -72.27
CA PRO A 570 -42.39 7.15 -72.84
C PRO A 570 -43.02 8.27 -72.00
N PRO A 571 -43.21 8.14 -70.66
CA PRO A 571 -43.74 9.25 -69.86
C PRO A 571 -42.80 10.47 -69.82
N ASP A 572 -41.48 10.25 -69.82
CA ASP A 572 -40.51 11.35 -69.82
C ASP A 572 -40.54 12.11 -71.15
N THR A 573 -40.82 11.42 -72.27
CA THR A 573 -40.95 12.12 -73.55
C THR A 573 -42.10 13.13 -73.54
N GLU A 574 -43.21 12.79 -72.84
CA GLU A 574 -44.35 13.68 -72.67
C GLU A 574 -44.01 14.83 -71.71
N ALA A 575 -43.35 14.54 -70.60
CA ALA A 575 -42.91 15.55 -69.63
C ALA A 575 -41.92 16.55 -70.26
N MET A 576 -40.94 16.05 -71.02
CA MET A 576 -39.99 16.88 -71.77
C MET A 576 -40.69 17.75 -72.82
N ALA A 577 -41.71 17.21 -73.52
CA ALA A 577 -42.49 17.98 -74.48
C ALA A 577 -43.30 19.10 -73.81
N LYS A 578 -43.93 18.82 -72.66
CA LYS A 578 -44.65 19.81 -71.85
C LYS A 578 -43.72 20.90 -71.31
N TRP A 579 -42.53 20.51 -70.83
CA TRP A 579 -41.49 21.44 -70.39
C TRP A 579 -41.09 22.41 -71.52
N VAL A 580 -40.83 21.89 -72.73
CA VAL A 580 -40.52 22.73 -73.91
C VAL A 580 -41.67 23.66 -74.27
N GLN A 581 -42.92 23.16 -74.23
CA GLN A 581 -44.10 23.97 -74.53
C GLN A 581 -44.32 25.10 -73.51
N ALA A 582 -44.06 24.85 -72.23
CA ALA A 582 -44.10 25.87 -71.18
C ALA A 582 -43.05 26.96 -71.42
N CYS A 583 -41.81 26.57 -71.74
CA CYS A 583 -40.73 27.50 -72.07
C CYS A 583 -41.06 28.42 -73.26
N LEU A 584 -41.68 27.87 -74.32
CA LEU A 584 -42.10 28.65 -75.49
C LEU A 584 -43.25 29.62 -75.18
N ARG A 585 -44.22 29.16 -74.39
CA ARG A 585 -45.40 29.95 -74.02
C ARG A 585 -45.05 31.14 -73.13
N LEU A 586 -44.09 30.94 -72.24
CA LEU A 586 -43.53 31.98 -71.37
C LEU A 586 -42.41 32.80 -72.02
N ARG A 587 -42.03 32.46 -73.27
CA ARG A 587 -40.98 33.14 -74.05
C ARG A 587 -39.63 33.26 -73.32
N ILE A 588 -39.21 32.17 -72.70
CA ILE A 588 -37.95 32.10 -71.95
C ILE A 588 -36.78 32.16 -72.94
N ALA A 589 -35.94 33.19 -72.82
CA ALA A 589 -34.83 33.45 -73.75
C ALA A 589 -33.44 33.29 -73.13
N SER A 590 -33.34 33.16 -71.80
CA SER A 590 -32.06 32.95 -71.12
C SER A 590 -32.18 32.06 -69.87
N PRO A 591 -31.09 31.38 -69.46
CA PRO A 591 -31.07 30.59 -68.23
C PRO A 591 -31.35 31.42 -66.96
N ALA A 592 -30.93 32.69 -66.95
CA ALA A 592 -31.20 33.61 -65.83
C ALA A 592 -32.69 33.93 -65.69
N GLN A 593 -33.41 34.07 -66.82
CA GLN A 593 -34.87 34.24 -66.81
C GLN A 593 -35.59 32.98 -66.30
N LEU A 594 -35.12 31.79 -66.72
CA LEU A 594 -35.65 30.52 -66.22
C LEU A 594 -35.45 30.40 -64.70
N SER A 595 -34.24 30.70 -64.20
CA SER A 595 -33.93 30.66 -62.77
C SER A 595 -34.78 31.64 -61.96
N ALA A 596 -34.96 32.88 -62.46
CA ALA A 596 -35.82 33.87 -61.81
C ALA A 596 -37.29 33.44 -61.72
N LEU A 597 -37.83 32.80 -62.76
CA LEU A 597 -39.20 32.27 -62.77
C LEU A 597 -39.37 31.07 -61.83
N LEU A 598 -38.34 30.22 -61.70
CA LEU A 598 -38.34 29.11 -60.74
C LEU A 598 -38.22 29.57 -59.28
N GLY A 599 -37.58 30.72 -59.04
CA GLY A 599 -37.49 31.35 -57.71
C GLY A 599 -38.77 32.05 -57.25
N ALA A 600 -39.70 32.34 -58.16
CA ALA A 600 -41.00 32.96 -57.87
C ALA A 600 -42.16 32.17 -58.51
N PRO A 601 -42.41 30.91 -58.08
CA PRO A 601 -43.40 30.04 -58.71
C PRO A 601 -44.85 30.53 -58.52
N GLU A 602 -45.11 31.42 -57.56
CA GLU A 602 -46.44 32.00 -57.30
C GLU A 602 -46.93 32.93 -58.42
N ASP A 603 -46.02 33.46 -59.23
CA ASP A 603 -46.33 34.35 -60.36
C ASP A 603 -46.69 33.59 -61.65
N LEU A 604 -46.61 32.25 -61.63
CA LEU A 604 -46.89 31.37 -62.74
C LEU A 604 -48.26 30.69 -62.58
N LEU A 605 -48.84 30.26 -63.70
CA LEU A 605 -49.96 29.31 -63.65
C LEU A 605 -49.46 28.00 -63.02
N PRO A 606 -50.26 27.34 -62.16
CA PRO A 606 -49.84 26.10 -61.50
C PRO A 606 -49.32 25.02 -62.46
N GLU A 607 -49.97 24.88 -63.62
CA GLU A 607 -49.56 23.92 -64.66
C GLU A 607 -48.16 24.24 -65.25
N ASP A 608 -47.79 25.52 -65.34
CA ASP A 608 -46.49 25.95 -65.86
C ASP A 608 -45.38 25.84 -64.82
N ALA A 609 -45.70 26.13 -63.56
CA ALA A 609 -44.79 25.92 -62.44
C ALA A 609 -44.42 24.43 -62.32
N GLU A 610 -45.41 23.53 -62.36
CA GLU A 610 -45.20 22.09 -62.34
C GLU A 610 -44.37 21.60 -63.55
N CYS A 611 -44.65 22.12 -64.75
CA CYS A 611 -43.87 21.76 -65.93
C CYS A 611 -42.42 22.22 -65.84
N LEU A 612 -42.15 23.45 -65.37
CA LEU A 612 -40.80 24.00 -65.29
C LEU A 612 -39.97 23.41 -64.15
N GLN A 613 -40.59 22.97 -63.05
CA GLN A 613 -39.95 22.30 -61.91
C GLN A 613 -39.58 20.83 -62.20
N TRP A 614 -40.02 20.28 -63.31
CA TRP A 614 -39.71 18.89 -63.67
C TRP A 614 -38.21 18.69 -63.88
N ILE A 615 -37.64 17.75 -63.13
CA ILE A 615 -36.22 17.39 -63.18
C ILE A 615 -36.03 16.15 -64.05
N TYR A 616 -34.97 16.15 -64.87
CA TYR A 616 -34.63 15.00 -65.70
C TYR A 616 -34.28 13.77 -64.83
N PRO A 617 -34.86 12.56 -65.06
CA PRO A 617 -34.73 11.44 -64.12
C PRO A 617 -33.29 11.01 -63.76
N PRO A 618 -32.30 11.06 -64.67
CA PRO A 618 -30.89 10.87 -64.31
C PRO A 618 -30.32 11.88 -63.31
N VAL A 619 -30.81 13.13 -63.33
CA VAL A 619 -30.42 14.20 -62.39
C VAL A 619 -31.03 13.94 -61.01
N GLU A 620 -32.31 13.57 -60.97
CA GLU A 620 -32.98 13.15 -59.73
C GLU A 620 -32.29 11.92 -59.12
N SER A 621 -31.98 10.91 -59.95
CA SER A 621 -31.26 9.70 -59.53
C SER A 621 -29.85 10.01 -59.02
N CYS A 622 -29.16 10.98 -59.64
CA CYS A 622 -27.83 11.45 -59.20
C CYS A 622 -27.91 12.14 -57.84
N ARG A 623 -28.86 13.06 -57.65
CA ARG A 623 -29.07 13.75 -56.36
C ARG A 623 -29.44 12.79 -55.25
N TRP A 624 -30.37 11.88 -55.54
CA TRP A 624 -30.77 10.85 -54.59
C TRP A 624 -29.57 10.00 -54.17
N LEU A 625 -28.78 9.49 -55.12
CA LEU A 625 -27.62 8.65 -54.81
C LEU A 625 -26.61 9.38 -53.93
N ILE A 626 -26.26 10.63 -54.26
CA ILE A 626 -25.31 11.44 -53.48
C ILE A 626 -25.82 11.62 -52.05
N ALA A 627 -27.09 11.98 -51.89
CA ALA A 627 -27.70 12.12 -50.56
C ALA A 627 -27.76 10.79 -49.77
N GLN A 628 -27.82 9.64 -50.45
CA GLN A 628 -27.79 8.33 -49.77
C GLN A 628 -26.40 7.89 -49.34
N ILE A 629 -25.34 8.26 -50.07
CA ILE A 629 -23.97 7.85 -49.72
C ILE A 629 -23.29 8.82 -48.76
N ASP A 630 -23.89 9.98 -48.51
CA ASP A 630 -23.34 11.02 -47.67
C ASP A 630 -23.16 10.54 -46.22
N GLY A 631 -21.97 10.77 -45.66
CA GLY A 631 -21.60 10.37 -44.29
C GLY A 631 -21.55 8.85 -44.04
N CYS A 632 -21.82 8.01 -45.06
CA CYS A 632 -21.92 6.57 -44.93
C CYS A 632 -20.64 5.82 -45.37
N LEU A 633 -19.73 6.51 -46.07
CA LEU A 633 -18.50 5.96 -46.65
C LEU A 633 -17.31 6.82 -46.25
N ASP A 634 -16.10 6.30 -46.42
CA ASP A 634 -14.87 7.09 -46.29
C ASP A 634 -14.89 8.25 -47.29
N TYR A 635 -14.35 9.41 -46.87
CA TYR A 635 -14.39 10.65 -47.64
C TYR A 635 -13.88 10.49 -49.08
N GLU A 636 -12.77 9.77 -49.28
CA GLU A 636 -12.21 9.53 -50.61
C GLU A 636 -13.14 8.68 -51.51
N VAL A 637 -13.78 7.65 -50.94
CA VAL A 637 -14.69 6.78 -51.69
C VAL A 637 -15.98 7.50 -52.00
N GLN A 638 -16.50 8.29 -51.05
CA GLN A 638 -17.70 9.10 -51.21
C GLN A 638 -17.51 10.15 -52.30
N THR A 639 -16.44 10.95 -52.23
CA THR A 639 -16.14 12.00 -53.22
C THR A 639 -15.92 11.40 -54.61
N GLY A 640 -15.17 10.31 -54.71
CA GLY A 640 -14.97 9.59 -55.98
C GLY A 640 -16.28 9.08 -56.61
N LEU A 641 -17.19 8.53 -55.81
CA LEU A 641 -18.51 8.08 -56.28
C LEU A 641 -19.42 9.25 -56.68
N ALA A 642 -19.41 10.33 -55.91
CA ALA A 642 -20.19 11.53 -56.21
C ALA A 642 -19.74 12.15 -57.54
N ASP A 643 -18.43 12.25 -57.78
CA ASP A 643 -17.85 12.75 -59.03
C ASP A 643 -18.14 11.84 -60.22
N GLU A 644 -18.09 10.52 -60.03
CA GLU A 644 -18.50 9.54 -61.04
C GLU A 644 -19.98 9.72 -61.40
N ALA A 645 -20.86 9.87 -60.40
CA ALA A 645 -22.29 10.08 -60.60
C ALA A 645 -22.58 11.40 -61.35
N ARG A 646 -21.96 12.52 -60.93
CA ARG A 646 -22.08 13.84 -61.57
C ARG A 646 -21.60 13.79 -63.02
N THR A 647 -20.47 13.12 -63.27
CA THR A 647 -19.90 12.99 -64.62
C THR A 647 -20.80 12.15 -65.52
N ALA A 648 -21.27 10.99 -65.05
CA ALA A 648 -22.20 10.14 -65.79
C ALA A 648 -23.52 10.86 -66.09
N CYS A 649 -24.04 11.62 -65.12
CA CYS A 649 -25.25 12.43 -65.28
C CYS A 649 -25.05 13.52 -66.34
N LYS A 650 -23.97 14.29 -66.26
CA LYS A 650 -23.61 15.33 -67.24
C LYS A 650 -23.46 14.75 -68.64
N GLN A 651 -22.80 13.61 -68.79
CA GLN A 651 -22.68 12.92 -70.08
C GLN A 651 -24.03 12.48 -70.63
N ASN A 652 -24.91 11.87 -69.82
CA ASN A 652 -26.24 11.43 -70.27
C ASN A 652 -27.13 12.63 -70.65
N LEU A 653 -27.13 13.68 -69.82
CA LEU A 653 -27.89 14.90 -70.04
C LEU A 653 -27.53 15.57 -71.37
N LEU A 654 -26.23 15.73 -71.67
CA LEU A 654 -25.78 16.39 -72.90
C LEU A 654 -25.94 15.50 -74.14
N SER A 655 -25.60 14.23 -74.04
CA SER A 655 -25.59 13.32 -75.20
C SER A 655 -26.97 12.80 -75.59
N THR A 656 -27.86 12.61 -74.61
CA THR A 656 -29.15 11.96 -74.77
C THR A 656 -30.30 12.94 -74.53
N GLY A 657 -30.36 13.57 -73.35
CA GLY A 657 -31.45 14.48 -72.97
C GLY A 657 -31.57 15.72 -73.87
N ALA A 658 -30.53 16.56 -73.88
CA ALA A 658 -30.50 17.80 -74.67
C ALA A 658 -30.62 17.53 -76.18
N ARG A 659 -30.00 16.44 -76.66
CA ARG A 659 -30.14 16.00 -78.05
C ARG A 659 -31.58 15.62 -78.40
N PHE A 660 -32.28 14.92 -77.50
CA PHE A 660 -33.68 14.56 -77.69
C PHE A 660 -34.59 15.79 -77.72
N VAL A 661 -34.37 16.77 -76.83
CA VAL A 661 -35.12 18.04 -76.82
C VAL A 661 -34.96 18.76 -78.16
N ARG A 662 -33.74 18.87 -78.67
CA ARG A 662 -33.45 19.46 -79.99
C ARG A 662 -34.18 18.70 -81.11
N ASP A 663 -34.00 17.39 -81.18
CA ASP A 663 -34.52 16.55 -82.26
C ASP A 663 -36.07 16.43 -82.24
N SER A 664 -36.69 16.52 -81.06
CA SER A 664 -38.15 16.46 -80.89
C SER A 664 -38.84 17.79 -81.18
N SER A 665 -38.19 18.91 -80.85
CA SER A 665 -38.66 20.26 -81.20
C SER A 665 -38.76 20.48 -82.72
N ILE A 666 -37.90 19.80 -83.48
CA ILE A 666 -37.86 19.85 -84.95
C ILE A 666 -38.98 18.98 -85.59
N LYS A 667 -39.48 17.95 -84.90
CA LYS A 667 -40.45 16.97 -85.43
C LYS A 667 -41.89 17.20 -84.97
N SER A 668 -42.15 18.23 -84.15
CA SER A 668 -43.46 18.61 -83.63
C SER A 668 -44.43 19.12 -84.71
N GLU A 669 -45.76 19.04 -84.47
CA GLU A 669 -46.82 19.55 -85.37
C GLU A 669 -46.68 21.07 -85.65
N ASN A 670 -46.04 21.81 -84.74
CA ASN A 670 -45.61 23.19 -84.93
C ASN A 670 -44.07 23.23 -84.89
N PRO A 671 -43.37 23.07 -86.03
CA PRO A 671 -41.91 23.06 -86.07
C PRO A 671 -41.37 24.44 -85.70
N ILE A 672 -40.49 24.43 -84.70
CA ILE A 672 -39.80 25.58 -84.15
C ILE A 672 -38.54 25.85 -85.01
N THR A 673 -38.00 27.07 -85.02
CA THR A 673 -36.76 27.35 -85.77
C THR A 673 -35.57 26.56 -85.20
N ASP A 674 -34.58 26.24 -86.03
CA ASP A 674 -33.36 25.54 -85.59
C ASP A 674 -32.69 26.27 -84.40
N ALA A 675 -32.67 27.61 -84.43
CA ALA A 675 -32.12 28.45 -83.36
C ALA A 675 -32.92 28.35 -82.04
N GLU A 676 -34.24 28.31 -82.11
CA GLU A 676 -35.11 28.12 -80.93
C GLU A 676 -35.00 26.68 -80.40
N SER A 677 -34.78 25.67 -81.26
CA SER A 677 -34.55 24.28 -80.82
C SER A 677 -33.20 24.10 -80.09
N GLU A 678 -32.15 24.80 -80.55
CA GLU A 678 -30.85 24.84 -79.87
C GLU A 678 -30.94 25.61 -78.54
N LEU A 679 -31.69 26.71 -78.50
CA LEU A 679 -31.98 27.44 -77.28
C LEU A 679 -32.69 26.56 -76.25
N MET A 680 -33.73 25.81 -76.64
CA MET A 680 -34.44 24.91 -75.73
C MET A 680 -33.56 23.78 -75.19
N ALA A 681 -32.69 23.21 -76.03
CA ALA A 681 -31.71 22.22 -75.58
C ALA A 681 -30.68 22.82 -74.60
N HIS A 682 -30.26 24.07 -74.83
CA HIS A 682 -29.34 24.78 -73.94
C HIS A 682 -29.99 25.16 -72.60
N LEU A 683 -31.24 25.66 -72.61
CA LEU A 683 -32.02 25.94 -71.40
C LEU A 683 -32.26 24.65 -70.60
N PHE A 684 -32.59 23.56 -71.28
CA PHE A 684 -32.81 22.26 -70.64
C PHE A 684 -31.54 21.74 -69.94
N ALA A 685 -30.39 21.80 -70.61
CA ALA A 685 -29.12 21.36 -70.04
C ALA A 685 -28.64 22.26 -68.89
N THR A 686 -28.75 23.58 -69.02
CA THR A 686 -28.30 24.52 -67.98
C THR A 686 -29.16 24.45 -66.72
N HIS A 687 -30.49 24.32 -66.87
CA HIS A 687 -31.40 24.10 -65.76
C HIS A 687 -31.04 22.83 -64.95
N ASN A 688 -30.94 21.70 -65.65
CA ASN A 688 -30.67 20.41 -65.02
C ASN A 688 -29.25 20.32 -64.44
N LEU A 689 -28.25 20.98 -65.04
CA LEU A 689 -26.91 21.09 -64.48
C LEU A 689 -26.87 21.96 -63.21
N ALA A 690 -27.58 23.09 -63.20
CA ALA A 690 -27.69 23.91 -62.00
C ALA A 690 -28.31 23.10 -60.84
N VAL A 691 -29.33 22.30 -61.12
CA VAL A 691 -29.95 21.39 -60.14
C VAL A 691 -28.97 20.31 -59.63
N THR A 692 -28.00 19.84 -60.44
CA THR A 692 -26.96 18.94 -59.96
C THR A 692 -25.90 19.63 -59.09
N GLU A 693 -25.57 20.90 -59.36
CA GLU A 693 -24.48 21.63 -58.69
C GLU A 693 -24.93 22.32 -57.38
N HIS A 694 -26.20 22.72 -57.26
CA HIS A 694 -26.75 23.46 -56.10
C HIS A 694 -27.34 22.56 -54.99
N SER A 695 -26.84 21.34 -54.82
CA SER A 695 -27.19 20.56 -53.62
C SER A 695 -26.09 20.82 -52.59
N PRO A 696 -26.40 21.39 -51.41
CA PRO A 696 -25.41 21.44 -50.34
C PRO A 696 -24.95 20.00 -50.00
N PRO A 697 -23.71 19.83 -49.48
CA PRO A 697 -23.30 18.58 -48.85
C PRO A 697 -24.32 18.19 -47.77
#